data_AF-F2IGB7-F1
#
_entry.id   AF-F2IGB7-F1
#
_cell.length_a   1.000
_cell.length_b   1.000
_cell.length_c   1.000
_cell.angle_alpha   90.00
_cell.angle_beta   90.00
_cell.angle_gamma   90.00
#
_symmetry.space_group_name_H-M   'P 1'
#
loop_
_entity.id
_entity.type
_entity.pdbx_description
1 polymer ?
#
loop_
_entity_poly.entity_id
_entity_poly.type
_entity_poly.pdbx_seq_one_letter_code
_entity_poly.pdbx_strand_id
1 'polypeptide(L)'
;MQYLLFITSFFVCQSLFGQSSLLSTSLNWFTKADKASIQSYLESHNYQLIGEKDSLNLHFQQYSFAKSQNEIQLHACLFLGDSTIEYLSFEITNHADLTSIRSQLKANRFRTLNADLNGDFITTTFDTDRFLVQQDYQAIENPLGKGEIPYYRFRIFRKHGKFDTMNGEKISFSEDGTKISENYKNGLLDGERTFYFSNGTLKRKENFRAGRLNGLVSDFNEEGKLIHSSTHSYHWKYGMEKWYNHQGKMVKSLQWQRDVPIGIQKQTFEGIVIEQIPYVKGIKQGLAKVPYFDEASIKANFPRSTLNDEPLGIETVNFVNDLKQGKAVCIYFNKKDTMYVGYYKSGKLDSTYSLYRQNGILYSTTFSNGLENGTRIYRIPSGPLKDSIHRIQNYKNGKLEGILTQYYRKEADQTIEDPDPHIRLPGDISIYPIFIPGPWLPNYYSFTYRDGIKNGPYSYQMDSMNYGRGTYLNDRLEGYYEAQVFSDGQPGKIIDDVLMIPEKKWVKSSGYYQNGLKTKEWTTNHVLDSIVITEHFEKNQKHGSVIKTIKGFKTEERFYHQDTLQQLTFFGKNQEIDSYQLEFIKNTHLAIITHKIQKQDSSFLFSYLIEVDDYYRKDTLLGAIVSTLKNNQSEMSQKLNGLFHVKTSSYETSGNYRNGKLDGIILTKHFDSSIFENITYRNGIIEGYSYTQFDDQELYTGAFISATSGEHISVKDGLRHGWCVEYLDSKEEIRRTKYMKGVLKKTVEK
;
A
#
# COMPACT_ATOMS: atom_id res chain seq x y z
N MET A 1 -41.75 78.81 -2.66
CA MET A 1 -40.66 79.38 -1.82
C MET A 1 -41.02 79.14 -0.37
N GLN A 2 -40.03 78.93 0.52
CA GLN A 2 -40.09 78.94 2.01
C GLN A 2 -41.14 77.97 2.64
N TYR A 3 -40.82 76.92 3.42
CA TYR A 3 -39.82 76.63 4.46
C TYR A 3 -39.97 77.41 5.78
N LEU A 4 -39.80 76.66 6.90
CA LEU A 4 -39.85 77.00 8.34
C LEU A 4 -41.28 77.12 8.97
N LEU A 5 -41.69 76.26 9.94
CA LEU A 5 -41.45 76.20 11.42
C LEU A 5 -42.46 77.09 12.22
N PHE A 6 -42.94 76.81 13.46
CA PHE A 6 -42.61 75.85 14.54
C PHE A 6 -43.87 75.50 15.40
N ILE A 7 -43.93 74.29 16.00
CA ILE A 7 -44.47 73.81 17.33
C ILE A 7 -45.56 74.67 18.07
N THR A 8 -46.66 74.17 18.68
CA THR A 8 -46.90 73.07 19.67
C THR A 8 -48.10 72.15 19.28
N SER A 9 -48.42 71.01 19.92
CA SER A 9 -48.03 70.38 21.20
C SER A 9 -47.77 68.87 21.07
N PHE A 10 -47.04 68.27 22.04
CA PHE A 10 -46.57 66.88 22.00
C PHE A 10 -46.60 66.24 23.42
N PHE A 11 -47.05 64.97 23.51
CA PHE A 11 -46.79 63.97 24.58
C PHE A 11 -47.13 64.21 26.08
N VAL A 12 -47.83 63.22 26.65
CA VAL A 12 -47.47 62.50 27.90
C VAL A 12 -47.80 61.02 27.62
N CYS A 13 -46.85 60.07 27.49
CA CYS A 13 -46.14 59.31 28.55
C CYS A 13 -47.08 58.48 29.47
N GLN A 14 -46.71 57.30 29.98
CA GLN A 14 -45.44 56.54 29.93
C GLN A 14 -45.63 55.25 29.06
N SER A 15 -45.10 54.02 29.27
CA SER A 15 -44.25 53.39 30.31
C SER A 15 -43.47 52.16 29.76
N LEU A 16 -42.68 51.51 30.64
CA LEU A 16 -41.90 50.26 30.56
C LEU A 16 -40.99 49.93 29.37
N PHE A 17 -41.26 50.40 28.14
CA PHE A 17 -40.23 50.63 27.11
C PHE A 17 -40.40 51.95 26.32
N GLY A 18 -41.46 52.72 26.60
CA GLY A 18 -41.35 54.17 26.51
C GLY A 18 -41.54 54.84 25.14
N GLN A 19 -42.16 54.20 24.14
CA GLN A 19 -42.65 54.95 22.97
C GLN A 19 -43.90 54.37 22.32
N SER A 20 -45.03 55.06 22.49
CA SER A 20 -46.32 54.77 21.86
C SER A 20 -46.40 55.17 20.37
N SER A 21 -45.27 55.12 19.67
CA SER A 21 -45.06 55.76 18.37
C SER A 21 -44.72 54.78 17.23
N LEU A 22 -44.37 53.53 17.55
CA LEU A 22 -43.71 52.58 16.65
C LEU A 22 -44.31 52.52 15.22
N LEU A 23 -45.63 52.37 15.08
CA LEU A 23 -46.28 52.36 13.77
C LEU A 23 -46.33 53.76 13.13
N SER A 24 -46.64 54.81 13.88
CA SER A 24 -46.66 56.19 13.35
C SER A 24 -45.29 56.68 12.87
N THR A 25 -44.21 56.38 13.60
CA THR A 25 -42.83 56.65 13.20
C THR A 25 -42.45 55.82 11.96
N SER A 26 -42.78 54.52 11.97
CA SER A 26 -42.62 53.63 10.81
C SER A 26 -43.28 54.19 9.55
N LEU A 27 -44.57 54.54 9.61
CA LEU A 27 -45.33 55.10 8.48
C LEU A 27 -44.81 56.47 8.05
N ASN A 28 -44.33 57.31 8.98
CA ASN A 28 -43.69 58.58 8.63
C ASN A 28 -42.41 58.36 7.81
N TRP A 29 -41.61 57.33 8.09
CA TRP A 29 -40.39 57.07 7.31
C TRP A 29 -40.67 56.82 5.83
N PHE A 30 -41.75 56.12 5.46
CA PHE A 30 -42.20 55.93 4.07
C PHE A 30 -42.59 57.25 3.35
N THR A 31 -42.63 58.39 4.06
CA THR A 31 -43.08 59.69 3.50
C THR A 31 -42.04 60.81 3.57
N LYS A 32 -41.06 60.75 4.49
CA LYS A 32 -40.18 61.89 4.81
C LYS A 32 -38.75 61.56 5.26
N ALA A 33 -38.38 60.30 5.47
CA ALA A 33 -37.07 59.96 6.03
C ALA A 33 -36.09 59.46 4.97
N ASP A 34 -34.85 59.93 5.04
CA ASP A 34 -33.71 59.35 4.32
C ASP A 34 -33.09 58.17 5.09
N LYS A 35 -32.19 57.44 4.42
CA LYS A 35 -31.48 56.29 4.98
C LYS A 35 -30.73 56.62 6.27
N ALA A 36 -30.05 57.77 6.33
CA ALA A 36 -29.22 58.15 7.47
C ALA A 36 -30.08 58.40 8.72
N SER A 37 -31.20 59.11 8.54
CA SER A 37 -32.18 59.39 9.58
C SER A 37 -32.77 58.11 10.21
N ILE A 38 -33.05 57.10 9.38
CA ILE A 38 -33.57 55.80 9.84
C ILE A 38 -32.47 55.03 10.59
N GLN A 39 -31.26 54.97 10.03
CA GLN A 39 -30.13 54.27 10.64
C GLN A 39 -29.78 54.88 12.01
N SER A 40 -29.65 56.20 12.11
CA SER A 40 -29.39 56.89 13.38
C SER A 40 -30.51 56.70 14.41
N TYR A 41 -31.78 56.60 13.99
CA TYR A 41 -32.87 56.23 14.91
C TYR A 41 -32.69 54.82 15.46
N LEU A 42 -32.38 53.84 14.62
CA LEU A 42 -32.22 52.45 15.03
C LEU A 42 -31.02 52.26 15.97
N GLU A 43 -29.87 52.82 15.60
CA GLU A 43 -28.64 52.77 16.40
C GLU A 43 -28.83 53.43 17.78
N SER A 44 -29.52 54.57 17.85
CA SER A 44 -29.85 55.24 19.12
C SER A 44 -30.91 54.50 19.97
N HIS A 45 -31.55 53.47 19.43
CA HIS A 45 -32.52 52.61 20.13
C HIS A 45 -32.02 51.16 20.28
N ASN A 46 -30.70 50.97 20.38
CA ASN A 46 -30.02 49.68 20.62
C ASN A 46 -30.22 48.59 19.53
N TYR A 47 -30.57 48.99 18.30
CA TYR A 47 -30.55 48.12 17.14
C TYR A 47 -29.19 48.18 16.42
N GLN A 48 -28.54 47.04 16.26
CA GLN A 48 -27.27 46.90 15.54
C GLN A 48 -27.52 46.34 14.13
N LEU A 49 -26.92 46.96 13.11
CA LEU A 49 -26.97 46.50 11.71
C LEU A 49 -26.23 45.15 11.59
N ILE A 50 -26.86 44.16 10.94
CA ILE A 50 -26.33 42.81 10.73
C ILE A 50 -26.61 42.32 9.30
N GLY A 51 -25.55 41.99 8.55
CA GLY A 51 -25.66 41.41 7.20
C GLY A 51 -25.46 42.39 6.04
N GLU A 52 -25.18 41.82 4.86
CA GLU A 52 -24.72 42.54 3.66
C GLU A 52 -25.86 42.90 2.69
N LYS A 53 -25.52 43.63 1.61
CA LYS A 53 -26.43 43.94 0.49
C LYS A 53 -26.81 42.68 -0.29
N ASP A 54 -28.05 42.66 -0.79
CA ASP A 54 -28.51 41.69 -1.78
C ASP A 54 -27.77 41.87 -3.13
N SER A 55 -27.50 40.77 -3.82
CA SER A 55 -26.86 40.74 -5.15
C SER A 55 -27.71 41.38 -6.24
N LEU A 56 -29.02 41.50 -6.03
CA LEU A 56 -29.98 42.13 -6.95
C LEU A 56 -29.90 43.68 -6.99
N ASN A 57 -28.82 44.30 -6.50
CA ASN A 57 -28.65 45.75 -6.25
C ASN A 57 -29.64 46.37 -5.23
N LEU A 58 -30.55 45.59 -4.66
CA LEU A 58 -31.58 46.05 -3.74
C LEU A 58 -31.00 46.30 -2.34
N HIS A 59 -31.28 47.48 -1.76
CA HIS A 59 -30.65 47.90 -0.51
C HIS A 59 -31.44 47.38 0.70
N PHE A 60 -31.39 46.06 0.89
CA PHE A 60 -31.80 45.41 2.13
C PHE A 60 -30.87 45.78 3.29
N GLN A 61 -31.44 45.97 4.48
CA GLN A 61 -30.71 46.11 5.74
C GLN A 61 -31.48 45.43 6.86
N GLN A 62 -30.87 44.42 7.50
CA GLN A 62 -31.39 43.83 8.73
C GLN A 62 -30.68 44.43 9.93
N TYR A 63 -31.45 44.69 10.98
CA TYR A 63 -30.99 45.16 12.27
C TYR A 63 -31.47 44.17 13.35
N SER A 64 -30.71 44.04 14.44
CA SER A 64 -31.12 43.25 15.61
C SER A 64 -31.00 44.03 16.89
N PHE A 65 -32.01 43.91 17.75
CA PHE A 65 -32.03 44.48 19.08
C PHE A 65 -31.20 43.62 20.04
N ALA A 66 -30.32 44.24 20.82
CA ALA A 66 -29.50 43.55 21.81
C ALA A 66 -30.37 43.01 22.98
N LYS A 67 -30.70 41.71 22.92
CA LYS A 67 -31.45 40.90 23.92
C LYS A 67 -32.61 41.61 24.64
N SER A 68 -33.84 41.28 24.27
CA SER A 68 -35.03 41.64 25.07
C SER A 68 -34.99 41.01 26.47
N GLN A 69 -35.88 41.45 27.37
CA GLN A 69 -35.97 40.98 28.77
C GLN A 69 -36.19 39.44 28.93
N ASN A 70 -36.63 38.75 27.87
CA ASN A 70 -36.80 37.29 27.85
C ASN A 70 -35.65 36.56 27.11
N GLU A 71 -34.48 37.21 27.01
CA GLU A 71 -33.30 36.81 26.22
C GLU A 71 -33.50 36.65 24.70
N ILE A 72 -34.72 36.85 24.20
CA ILE A 72 -35.04 36.79 22.77
C ILE A 72 -34.43 37.99 22.05
N GLN A 73 -33.66 37.71 21.00
CA GLN A 73 -33.20 38.70 20.03
C GLN A 73 -34.38 39.05 19.10
N LEU A 74 -34.68 40.34 18.96
CA LEU A 74 -35.75 40.84 18.10
C LEU A 74 -35.15 41.50 16.86
N HIS A 75 -35.78 41.33 15.71
CA HIS A 75 -35.26 41.87 14.45
C HIS A 75 -36.15 42.96 13.88
N ALA A 76 -35.51 43.92 13.22
CA ALA A 76 -36.14 44.88 12.32
C ALA A 76 -35.44 44.83 10.96
N CYS A 77 -36.19 44.83 9.87
CA CYS A 77 -35.63 44.74 8.52
C CYS A 77 -36.20 45.86 7.66
N LEU A 78 -35.35 46.51 6.87
CA LEU A 78 -35.71 47.56 5.94
C LEU A 78 -35.28 47.20 4.52
N PHE A 79 -36.05 47.67 3.56
CA PHE A 79 -35.77 47.58 2.14
C PHE A 79 -35.91 48.96 1.52
N LEU A 80 -34.80 49.46 0.97
CA LEU A 80 -34.69 50.78 0.37
C LEU A 80 -34.57 50.64 -1.16
N GLY A 81 -35.43 51.36 -1.87
CA GLY A 81 -35.29 51.62 -3.30
C GLY A 81 -34.53 52.92 -3.56
N ASP A 82 -34.86 53.60 -4.67
CA ASP A 82 -34.24 54.87 -5.12
C ASP A 82 -34.60 56.06 -4.21
N SER A 83 -34.14 56.05 -2.95
CA SER A 83 -34.46 57.03 -1.89
C SER A 83 -35.84 56.91 -1.22
N THR A 84 -36.50 55.75 -1.29
CA THR A 84 -37.73 55.47 -0.50
C THR A 84 -37.73 54.08 0.12
N ILE A 85 -38.38 53.92 1.29
CA ILE A 85 -38.70 52.61 1.85
C ILE A 85 -39.86 52.01 1.04
N GLU A 86 -39.72 50.76 0.60
CA GLU A 86 -40.85 49.99 0.03
C GLU A 86 -41.33 48.87 0.99
N TYR A 87 -40.44 48.37 1.87
CA TYR A 87 -40.78 47.43 2.95
C TYR A 87 -40.05 47.72 4.26
N LEU A 88 -40.76 47.51 5.37
CA LEU A 88 -40.27 47.55 6.74
C LEU A 88 -40.89 46.42 7.56
N SER A 89 -40.12 45.76 8.42
CA SER A 89 -40.64 44.88 9.46
C SER A 89 -40.00 45.11 10.81
N PHE A 90 -40.72 44.80 11.89
CA PHE A 90 -40.25 44.84 13.26
C PHE A 90 -41.00 43.81 14.13
N GLU A 91 -40.45 43.50 15.30
CA GLU A 91 -40.89 42.40 16.15
C GLU A 91 -41.12 42.87 17.60
N ILE A 92 -42.15 42.35 18.26
CA ILE A 92 -42.49 42.66 19.66
C ILE A 92 -42.94 41.40 20.41
N THR A 93 -42.78 41.38 21.74
CA THR A 93 -43.15 40.24 22.60
C THR A 93 -44.03 40.64 23.80
N ASN A 94 -44.81 41.72 23.69
CA ASN A 94 -45.68 42.19 24.76
C ASN A 94 -47.04 42.72 24.25
N HIS A 95 -48.06 42.68 25.10
CA HIS A 95 -49.41 43.11 24.74
C HIS A 95 -49.62 44.65 24.75
N ALA A 96 -48.75 45.42 25.41
CA ALA A 96 -48.89 46.88 25.47
C ALA A 96 -48.60 47.51 24.09
N ASP A 97 -47.49 47.13 23.46
CA ASP A 97 -47.12 47.57 22.12
C ASP A 97 -48.12 47.08 21.07
N LEU A 98 -48.58 45.82 21.17
CA LEU A 98 -49.66 45.28 20.33
C LEU A 98 -50.92 46.17 20.39
N THR A 99 -51.32 46.56 21.60
CA THR A 99 -52.52 47.38 21.82
C THR A 99 -52.32 48.79 21.25
N SER A 100 -51.13 49.38 21.44
CA SER A 100 -50.77 50.67 20.87
C SER A 100 -50.77 50.65 19.33
N ILE A 101 -50.18 49.63 18.71
CA ILE A 101 -50.12 49.48 17.26
C ILE A 101 -51.52 49.24 16.68
N ARG A 102 -52.36 48.42 17.31
CA ARG A 102 -53.76 48.22 16.88
C ARG A 102 -54.60 49.50 16.99
N SER A 103 -54.37 50.32 18.02
CA SER A 103 -54.98 51.65 18.13
C SER A 103 -54.53 52.57 16.99
N GLN A 104 -53.22 52.58 16.68
CA GLN A 104 -52.65 53.36 15.58
C GLN A 104 -53.14 52.90 14.20
N LEU A 105 -53.30 51.59 13.95
CA LEU A 105 -53.92 51.06 12.72
C LEU A 105 -55.35 51.62 12.55
N LYS A 106 -56.18 51.54 13.60
CA LYS A 106 -57.55 52.09 13.59
C LYS A 106 -57.56 53.60 13.36
N ALA A 107 -56.68 54.36 14.03
CA ALA A 107 -56.57 55.81 13.88
C ALA A 107 -56.15 56.23 12.46
N ASN A 108 -55.25 55.47 11.83
CA ASN A 108 -54.81 55.68 10.44
C ASN A 108 -55.75 55.03 9.40
N ARG A 109 -56.99 54.68 9.80
CA ARG A 109 -58.06 54.15 8.93
C ARG A 109 -57.73 52.83 8.21
N PHE A 110 -56.84 52.01 8.77
CA PHE A 110 -56.60 50.67 8.22
C PHE A 110 -57.84 49.79 8.37
N ARG A 111 -58.33 49.24 7.25
CA ARG A 111 -59.35 48.18 7.24
C ARG A 111 -58.69 46.81 7.44
N THR A 112 -59.29 45.93 8.22
CA THR A 112 -58.87 44.52 8.26
C THR A 112 -59.39 43.83 7.01
N LEU A 113 -58.54 43.08 6.30
CA LEU A 113 -58.94 42.26 5.14
C LEU A 113 -59.31 40.84 5.58
N ASN A 114 -58.42 40.19 6.33
CA ASN A 114 -58.56 38.82 6.77
C ASN A 114 -57.71 38.53 8.02
N ALA A 115 -58.04 37.42 8.69
CA ALA A 115 -57.25 36.84 9.77
C ALA A 115 -57.21 35.32 9.54
N ASP A 116 -56.08 34.84 9.02
CA ASP A 116 -55.93 33.45 8.56
C ASP A 116 -55.00 32.68 9.51
N LEU A 117 -55.33 31.42 9.81
CA LEU A 117 -54.37 30.50 10.40
C LEU A 117 -53.40 30.03 9.31
N ASN A 118 -52.14 30.39 9.47
CA ASN A 118 -51.08 30.20 8.50
C ASN A 118 -49.92 29.52 9.23
N GLY A 119 -49.74 28.21 9.02
CA GLY A 119 -48.81 27.41 9.82
C GLY A 119 -49.10 27.58 11.32
N ASP A 120 -48.05 27.81 12.11
CA ASP A 120 -48.16 28.03 13.57
C ASP A 120 -48.56 29.46 13.95
N PHE A 121 -48.78 30.37 12.98
CA PHE A 121 -49.14 31.77 13.24
C PHE A 121 -50.59 32.09 12.84
N ILE A 122 -51.20 33.00 13.58
CA ILE A 122 -52.39 33.75 13.15
C ILE A 122 -51.89 35.04 12.47
N THR A 123 -51.99 35.14 11.14
CA THR A 123 -51.68 36.38 10.42
C THR A 123 -52.95 37.20 10.24
N THR A 124 -52.97 38.42 10.79
CA THR A 124 -54.00 39.43 10.48
C THR A 124 -53.47 40.40 9.43
N THR A 125 -54.19 40.60 8.34
CA THR A 125 -53.84 41.60 7.31
C THR A 125 -54.71 42.84 7.45
N PHE A 126 -54.06 43.99 7.50
CA PHE A 126 -54.63 45.32 7.53
C PHE A 126 -54.24 46.08 6.26
N ASP A 127 -55.08 47.02 5.82
CA ASP A 127 -55.00 47.62 4.49
C ASP A 127 -55.45 49.09 4.46
N THR A 128 -54.82 49.88 3.59
CA THR A 128 -55.19 51.25 3.23
C THR A 128 -54.85 51.50 1.76
N ASP A 129 -55.28 52.63 1.21
CA ASP A 129 -54.93 53.10 -0.14
C ASP A 129 -53.42 53.31 -0.38
N ARG A 130 -52.57 53.17 0.65
CA ARG A 130 -51.10 53.41 0.57
C ARG A 130 -50.23 52.32 1.19
N PHE A 131 -50.76 51.50 2.08
CA PHE A 131 -49.98 50.50 2.81
C PHE A 131 -50.79 49.23 3.10
N LEU A 132 -50.12 48.08 2.93
CA LEU A 132 -50.54 46.82 3.51
C LEU A 132 -49.74 46.58 4.80
N VAL A 133 -50.38 46.14 5.88
CA VAL A 133 -49.70 45.74 7.12
C VAL A 133 -50.11 44.33 7.51
N GLN A 134 -49.15 43.43 7.68
CA GLN A 134 -49.39 42.09 8.22
C GLN A 134 -48.86 42.00 9.65
N GLN A 135 -49.69 41.46 10.53
CA GLN A 135 -49.39 41.14 11.92
C GLN A 135 -49.42 39.62 12.09
N ASP A 136 -48.25 38.98 12.01
CA ASP A 136 -48.09 37.57 12.36
C ASP A 136 -48.10 37.44 13.90
N TYR A 137 -48.88 36.51 14.47
CA TYR A 137 -48.87 36.17 15.90
C TYR A 137 -48.65 34.66 16.12
N GLN A 138 -47.73 34.29 17.01
CA GLN A 138 -47.65 32.94 17.59
C GLN A 138 -47.35 33.04 19.10
N ALA A 139 -47.62 31.97 19.84
CA ALA A 139 -46.95 31.74 21.12
C ALA A 139 -45.59 31.07 20.88
N ILE A 140 -44.59 31.39 21.69
CA ILE A 140 -43.27 30.72 21.67
C ILE A 140 -42.86 30.31 23.08
N GLU A 141 -42.20 29.16 23.20
CA GLU A 141 -41.58 28.70 24.43
C GLU A 141 -40.53 29.74 24.90
N ASN A 142 -40.61 30.12 26.17
CA ASN A 142 -39.71 31.11 26.77
C ASN A 142 -38.31 30.48 26.93
N PRO A 143 -37.22 31.09 26.40
CA PRO A 143 -35.86 30.54 26.54
C PRO A 143 -35.40 30.32 27.99
N LEU A 144 -36.04 31.01 28.95
CA LEU A 144 -35.80 30.86 30.39
C LEU A 144 -36.66 29.77 31.06
N GLY A 145 -37.36 28.93 30.28
CA GLY A 145 -38.21 27.83 30.75
C GLY A 145 -39.54 28.23 31.40
N LYS A 146 -39.89 29.52 31.36
CA LYS A 146 -41.06 30.10 32.05
C LYS A 146 -42.34 30.05 31.23
N GLY A 147 -42.71 28.86 30.74
CA GLY A 147 -43.89 28.66 29.89
C GLY A 147 -43.76 29.32 28.51
N GLU A 148 -44.87 29.76 27.92
CA GLU A 148 -44.90 30.45 26.63
C GLU A 148 -45.03 31.98 26.79
N ILE A 149 -44.56 32.72 25.78
CA ILE A 149 -44.82 34.17 25.65
C ILE A 149 -45.43 34.50 24.27
N PRO A 150 -46.23 35.57 24.15
CA PRO A 150 -46.75 36.00 22.87
C PRO A 150 -45.65 36.69 22.03
N TYR A 151 -45.50 36.28 20.78
CA TYR A 151 -44.58 36.88 19.80
C TYR A 151 -45.36 37.42 18.61
N TYR A 152 -45.11 38.68 18.25
CA TYR A 152 -45.71 39.34 17.09
C TYR A 152 -44.63 39.86 16.15
N ARG A 153 -44.82 39.64 14.85
CA ARG A 153 -44.02 40.28 13.79
C ARG A 153 -44.92 41.14 12.91
N PHE A 154 -44.63 42.43 12.85
CA PHE A 154 -45.28 43.38 11.96
C PHE A 154 -44.47 43.54 10.68
N ARG A 155 -45.17 43.63 9.55
CA ARG A 155 -44.61 43.80 8.20
C ARG A 155 -45.44 44.84 7.46
N ILE A 156 -44.80 45.92 7.03
CA ILE A 156 -45.42 47.08 6.35
C ILE A 156 -44.90 47.11 4.91
N PHE A 157 -45.81 47.16 3.95
CA PHE A 157 -45.52 47.19 2.52
C PHE A 157 -46.16 48.41 1.89
N ARG A 158 -45.42 49.13 1.03
CA ARG A 158 -45.94 50.30 0.30
C ARG A 158 -46.79 49.85 -0.90
N LYS A 159 -48.00 50.39 -1.02
CA LYS A 159 -48.88 50.23 -2.18
C LYS A 159 -48.72 51.37 -3.17
N HIS A 160 -49.04 51.11 -4.44
CA HIS A 160 -48.91 52.07 -5.54
C HIS A 160 -47.51 52.73 -5.66
N GLY A 161 -46.47 52.07 -5.12
CA GLY A 161 -45.08 52.44 -5.32
C GLY A 161 -44.55 52.03 -6.69
N LYS A 162 -43.25 52.19 -6.93
CA LYS A 162 -42.59 51.82 -8.21
C LYS A 162 -42.78 50.32 -8.55
N PHE A 163 -43.07 49.51 -7.53
CA PHE A 163 -43.36 48.07 -7.58
C PHE A 163 -44.84 47.69 -7.77
N ASP A 164 -45.82 48.60 -7.81
CA ASP A 164 -47.23 48.16 -7.93
C ASP A 164 -47.68 47.86 -9.38
N THR A 165 -46.77 48.05 -10.34
CA THR A 165 -46.79 47.41 -11.67
C THR A 165 -46.51 45.90 -11.59
N MET A 166 -46.52 45.30 -10.39
CA MET A 166 -46.18 43.89 -10.19
C MET A 166 -47.37 42.94 -10.09
N ASN A 167 -48.56 43.39 -9.69
CA ASN A 167 -49.68 42.49 -9.36
C ASN A 167 -50.15 41.64 -10.55
N GLY A 168 -50.29 40.33 -10.35
CA GLY A 168 -50.63 39.34 -11.37
C GLY A 168 -49.50 38.33 -11.61
N GLU A 169 -49.60 37.55 -12.70
CA GLU A 169 -48.49 36.72 -13.18
C GLU A 169 -47.47 37.59 -13.93
N LYS A 170 -46.19 37.38 -13.65
CA LYS A 170 -45.06 37.86 -14.46
C LYS A 170 -44.39 36.70 -15.15
N ILE A 171 -44.00 36.91 -16.40
CA ILE A 171 -43.08 36.04 -17.14
C ILE A 171 -41.80 36.84 -17.38
N SER A 172 -40.66 36.26 -17.05
CA SER A 172 -39.33 36.78 -17.33
C SER A 172 -38.45 35.68 -17.92
N PHE A 173 -37.30 36.08 -18.46
CA PHE A 173 -36.27 35.18 -18.98
C PHE A 173 -34.92 35.63 -18.43
N SER A 174 -34.10 34.70 -17.97
CA SER A 174 -32.70 34.97 -17.60
C SER A 174 -31.78 35.06 -18.81
N GLU A 175 -30.52 35.46 -18.61
CA GLU A 175 -29.54 35.69 -19.68
C GLU A 175 -29.24 34.45 -20.54
N ASP A 176 -29.48 33.24 -20.00
CA ASP A 176 -29.41 31.95 -20.70
C ASP A 176 -30.68 31.59 -21.50
N GLY A 177 -31.69 32.46 -21.50
CA GLY A 177 -33.00 32.22 -22.10
C GLY A 177 -33.96 31.37 -21.26
N THR A 178 -33.58 30.96 -20.04
CA THR A 178 -34.46 30.17 -19.18
C THR A 178 -35.68 30.98 -18.74
N LYS A 179 -36.89 30.49 -19.02
CA LYS A 179 -38.15 31.10 -18.58
C LYS A 179 -38.33 30.98 -17.06
N ILE A 180 -38.84 32.05 -16.45
CA ILE A 180 -39.37 32.10 -15.09
C ILE A 180 -40.79 32.65 -15.14
N SER A 181 -41.71 32.11 -14.33
CA SER A 181 -43.03 32.71 -14.07
C SER A 181 -43.25 32.89 -12.57
N GLU A 182 -43.76 34.06 -12.16
CA GLU A 182 -43.91 34.47 -10.76
C GLU A 182 -45.25 35.18 -10.54
N ASN A 183 -46.03 34.75 -9.54
CA ASN A 183 -47.28 35.40 -9.15
C ASN A 183 -47.07 36.39 -8.01
N TYR A 184 -47.59 37.61 -8.18
CA TYR A 184 -47.41 38.73 -7.25
C TYR A 184 -48.75 39.36 -6.81
N LYS A 185 -48.81 39.81 -5.55
CA LYS A 185 -49.99 40.45 -4.94
C LYS A 185 -49.59 41.48 -3.88
N ASN A 186 -50.03 42.72 -4.05
CA ASN A 186 -49.54 43.91 -3.34
C ASN A 186 -48.00 44.02 -3.38
N GLY A 187 -47.39 43.74 -4.55
CA GLY A 187 -45.93 43.80 -4.74
C GLY A 187 -45.11 42.64 -4.17
N LEU A 188 -45.73 41.60 -3.59
CA LEU A 188 -45.06 40.44 -2.99
C LEU A 188 -45.36 39.15 -3.74
N LEU A 189 -44.41 38.20 -3.77
CA LEU A 189 -44.68 36.83 -4.25
C LEU A 189 -45.82 36.20 -3.43
N ASP A 190 -46.93 35.87 -4.06
CA ASP A 190 -48.15 35.31 -3.46
C ASP A 190 -48.85 34.45 -4.52
N GLY A 191 -48.88 33.13 -4.30
CA GLY A 191 -49.21 32.15 -5.32
C GLY A 191 -47.96 31.39 -5.80
N GLU A 192 -47.97 30.99 -7.08
CA GLU A 192 -46.98 30.08 -7.63
C GLU A 192 -45.77 30.80 -8.25
N ARG A 193 -44.58 30.20 -8.08
CA ARG A 193 -43.38 30.50 -8.88
C ARG A 193 -42.93 29.25 -9.62
N THR A 194 -42.62 29.38 -10.90
CA THR A 194 -42.06 28.32 -11.74
C THR A 194 -40.79 28.75 -12.43
N PHE A 195 -39.86 27.80 -12.55
CA PHE A 195 -38.66 27.89 -13.38
C PHE A 195 -38.73 26.75 -14.40
N TYR A 196 -38.25 27.02 -15.61
CA TYR A 196 -38.18 26.03 -16.68
C TYR A 196 -36.73 25.63 -16.94
N PHE A 197 -36.51 24.66 -17.82
CA PHE A 197 -35.22 24.42 -18.48
C PHE A 197 -35.17 25.20 -19.80
N SER A 198 -33.99 25.31 -20.41
CA SER A 198 -33.81 25.91 -21.74
C SER A 198 -34.58 25.18 -22.85
N ASN A 199 -34.89 23.88 -22.65
CA ASN A 199 -35.75 23.09 -23.54
C ASN A 199 -37.27 23.36 -23.35
N GLY A 200 -37.65 24.25 -22.42
CA GLY A 200 -39.05 24.61 -22.13
C GLY A 200 -39.80 23.67 -21.19
N THR A 201 -39.20 22.57 -20.71
CA THR A 201 -39.81 21.71 -19.68
C THR A 201 -39.77 22.38 -18.30
N LEU A 202 -40.68 22.00 -17.40
CA LEU A 202 -40.69 22.51 -16.02
C LEU A 202 -39.46 21.99 -15.27
N LYS A 203 -38.73 22.89 -14.59
CA LYS A 203 -37.51 22.61 -13.80
C LYS A 203 -37.79 22.63 -12.30
N ARG A 204 -38.53 23.65 -11.85
CA ARG A 204 -38.88 23.84 -10.44
C ARG A 204 -40.22 24.56 -10.31
N LYS A 205 -40.99 24.18 -9.29
CA LYS A 205 -42.25 24.81 -8.89
C LYS A 205 -42.23 25.04 -7.39
N GLU A 206 -42.50 26.28 -6.97
CA GLU A 206 -42.47 26.75 -5.59
C GLU A 206 -43.79 27.46 -5.26
N ASN A 207 -44.25 27.39 -4.02
CA ASN A 207 -45.44 28.09 -3.55
C ASN A 207 -45.05 29.18 -2.55
N PHE A 208 -45.55 30.40 -2.75
CA PHE A 208 -45.31 31.56 -1.93
C PHE A 208 -46.60 32.14 -1.35
N ARG A 209 -46.50 32.79 -0.18
CA ARG A 209 -47.56 33.59 0.42
C ARG A 209 -46.96 34.81 1.12
N ALA A 210 -47.40 36.00 0.72
CA ALA A 210 -46.93 37.29 1.21
C ALA A 210 -45.38 37.40 1.30
N GLY A 211 -44.71 37.04 0.21
CA GLY A 211 -43.25 37.07 0.04
C GLY A 211 -42.51 35.86 0.60
N ARG A 212 -43.20 34.93 1.29
CA ARG A 212 -42.56 33.79 1.98
C ARG A 212 -42.83 32.46 1.31
N LEU A 213 -41.81 31.60 1.25
CA LEU A 213 -41.96 30.23 0.76
C LEU A 213 -42.86 29.44 1.72
N ASN A 214 -44.02 28.99 1.23
CA ASN A 214 -45.06 28.38 2.03
C ASN A 214 -45.98 27.49 1.18
N GLY A 215 -45.87 26.17 1.35
CA GLY A 215 -46.53 25.16 0.54
C GLY A 215 -45.52 24.15 0.00
N LEU A 216 -45.84 23.53 -1.13
CA LEU A 216 -44.97 22.54 -1.78
C LEU A 216 -43.88 23.20 -2.62
N VAL A 217 -42.66 22.68 -2.52
CA VAL A 217 -41.60 22.82 -3.54
C VAL A 217 -41.46 21.49 -4.27
N SER A 218 -41.35 21.56 -5.59
CA SER A 218 -41.18 20.41 -6.48
C SER A 218 -40.09 20.69 -7.51
N ASP A 219 -39.09 19.81 -7.57
CA ASP A 219 -37.98 19.83 -8.52
C ASP A 219 -38.13 18.71 -9.55
N PHE A 220 -37.83 19.03 -10.80
CA PHE A 220 -38.04 18.16 -11.96
C PHE A 220 -36.74 18.02 -12.76
N ASN A 221 -36.59 16.95 -13.53
CA ASN A 221 -35.51 16.77 -14.50
C ASN A 221 -35.91 17.24 -15.91
N GLU A 222 -34.98 17.21 -16.87
CA GLU A 222 -35.20 17.70 -18.24
C GLU A 222 -36.22 16.89 -19.05
N GLU A 223 -36.62 15.69 -18.59
CA GLU A 223 -37.75 14.94 -19.14
C GLU A 223 -39.09 15.23 -18.42
N GLY A 224 -39.13 16.24 -17.54
CA GLY A 224 -40.32 16.67 -16.81
C GLY A 224 -40.76 15.76 -15.67
N LYS A 225 -39.93 14.81 -15.22
CA LYS A 225 -40.25 13.92 -14.09
C LYS A 225 -39.84 14.57 -12.78
N LEU A 226 -40.69 14.44 -11.75
CA LEU A 226 -40.38 14.86 -10.38
C LEU A 226 -39.18 14.07 -9.84
N ILE A 227 -38.14 14.76 -9.40
CA ILE A 227 -36.92 14.19 -8.79
C ILE A 227 -36.80 14.49 -7.29
N HIS A 228 -37.40 15.59 -6.82
CA HIS A 228 -37.42 15.96 -5.40
C HIS A 228 -38.67 16.79 -5.08
N SER A 229 -39.18 16.69 -3.86
CA SER A 229 -40.17 17.64 -3.33
C SER A 229 -40.06 17.80 -1.82
N SER A 230 -40.37 18.99 -1.32
CA SER A 230 -40.35 19.34 0.10
C SER A 230 -41.45 20.35 0.44
N THR A 231 -42.18 20.10 1.52
CA THR A 231 -43.15 21.07 2.06
C THR A 231 -42.45 22.06 3.00
N HIS A 232 -42.83 23.33 2.88
CA HIS A 232 -42.29 24.44 3.67
C HIS A 232 -43.42 25.26 4.31
N SER A 233 -43.16 25.88 5.45
CA SER A 233 -43.99 26.96 6.00
C SER A 233 -43.08 28.03 6.59
N TYR A 234 -43.31 29.30 6.20
CA TYR A 234 -42.45 30.45 6.55
C TYR A 234 -40.96 30.25 6.21
N HIS A 235 -40.66 29.69 5.03
CA HIS A 235 -39.35 29.25 4.56
C HIS A 235 -38.73 28.05 5.28
N TRP A 236 -39.17 27.69 6.50
CA TRP A 236 -38.69 26.49 7.17
C TRP A 236 -39.28 25.23 6.53
N LYS A 237 -38.49 24.14 6.43
CA LYS A 237 -39.02 22.82 6.06
C LYS A 237 -40.00 22.32 7.12
N TYR A 238 -41.14 21.82 6.67
CA TYR A 238 -42.22 21.36 7.54
C TYR A 238 -43.03 20.24 6.86
N GLY A 239 -43.21 19.11 7.53
CA GLY A 239 -43.84 17.93 6.93
C GLY A 239 -42.84 17.10 6.12
N MET A 240 -43.27 16.50 5.02
CA MET A 240 -42.46 15.52 4.27
C MET A 240 -41.54 16.17 3.25
N GLU A 241 -40.29 15.71 3.21
CA GLU A 241 -39.36 15.81 2.09
C GLU A 241 -39.18 14.44 1.44
N LYS A 242 -39.06 14.41 0.11
CA LYS A 242 -39.08 13.20 -0.71
C LYS A 242 -38.13 13.35 -1.90
N TRP A 243 -37.41 12.29 -2.23
CA TRP A 243 -36.58 12.19 -3.42
C TRP A 243 -37.02 11.00 -4.27
N TYR A 244 -36.85 11.12 -5.57
CA TYR A 244 -37.37 10.22 -6.60
C TYR A 244 -36.26 9.88 -7.60
N ASN A 245 -36.31 8.68 -8.18
CA ASN A 245 -35.34 8.27 -9.20
C ASN A 245 -35.68 8.86 -10.58
N HIS A 246 -34.82 8.58 -11.57
CA HIS A 246 -35.00 8.94 -13.00
C HIS A 246 -36.28 8.37 -13.68
N GLN A 247 -37.09 7.59 -12.95
CA GLN A 247 -38.37 7.03 -13.40
C GLN A 247 -39.57 7.68 -12.69
N GLY A 248 -39.34 8.64 -11.79
CA GLY A 248 -40.39 9.28 -10.97
C GLY A 248 -40.89 8.42 -9.80
N LYS A 249 -40.20 7.32 -9.46
CA LYS A 249 -40.52 6.47 -8.29
C LYS A 249 -39.85 7.07 -7.05
N MET A 250 -40.61 7.29 -5.98
CA MET A 250 -40.06 7.77 -4.69
C MET A 250 -39.06 6.75 -4.13
N VAL A 251 -37.83 7.19 -3.90
CA VAL A 251 -36.73 6.37 -3.37
C VAL A 251 -36.25 6.79 -1.99
N LYS A 252 -36.40 8.06 -1.59
CA LYS A 252 -36.04 8.51 -0.23
C LYS A 252 -37.14 9.40 0.36
N SER A 253 -37.31 9.39 1.68
CA SER A 253 -38.21 10.30 2.39
C SER A 253 -37.72 10.60 3.81
N LEU A 254 -37.97 11.83 4.28
CA LEU A 254 -37.70 12.31 5.64
C LEU A 254 -38.82 13.27 6.07
N GLN A 255 -39.06 13.40 7.38
CA GLN A 255 -40.01 14.37 7.93
C GLN A 255 -39.26 15.48 8.68
N TRP A 256 -39.75 16.71 8.55
CA TRP A 256 -39.19 17.92 9.15
C TRP A 256 -40.24 18.65 10.02
N GLN A 257 -39.77 19.32 11.06
CA GLN A 257 -40.55 20.26 11.86
C GLN A 257 -39.69 21.48 12.15
N ARG A 258 -39.95 22.60 11.46
CA ARG A 258 -39.18 23.86 11.58
C ARG A 258 -37.68 23.63 11.36
N ASP A 259 -37.32 23.03 10.21
CA ASP A 259 -35.95 22.62 9.85
C ASP A 259 -35.25 21.60 10.79
N VAL A 260 -35.94 21.07 11.81
CA VAL A 260 -35.44 19.94 12.61
C VAL A 260 -35.94 18.62 12.00
N PRO A 261 -35.06 17.66 11.65
CA PRO A 261 -35.49 16.37 11.12
C PRO A 261 -36.03 15.46 12.24
N ILE A 262 -37.13 14.77 11.94
CA ILE A 262 -37.90 13.96 12.90
C ILE A 262 -38.44 12.68 12.25
N GLY A 263 -38.90 11.73 13.08
CA GLY A 263 -39.56 10.52 12.62
C GLY A 263 -38.57 9.49 12.09
N ILE A 264 -38.77 8.99 10.88
CA ILE A 264 -37.91 7.97 10.26
C ILE A 264 -37.50 8.44 8.86
N GLN A 265 -36.21 8.67 8.65
CA GLN A 265 -35.64 8.73 7.32
C GLN A 265 -35.67 7.33 6.72
N LYS A 266 -36.19 7.18 5.49
CA LYS A 266 -36.28 5.90 4.80
C LYS A 266 -35.73 6.03 3.39
N GLN A 267 -34.95 5.06 2.94
CA GLN A 267 -34.51 4.94 1.54
C GLN A 267 -34.72 3.52 1.00
N THR A 268 -35.10 3.43 -0.27
CA THR A 268 -35.21 2.20 -1.04
C THR A 268 -34.34 2.24 -2.29
N PHE A 269 -33.65 1.14 -2.57
CA PHE A 269 -32.97 0.89 -3.85
C PHE A 269 -33.69 -0.28 -4.54
N GLU A 270 -34.13 -0.08 -5.77
CA GLU A 270 -35.02 -0.95 -6.59
C GLU A 270 -36.38 -1.37 -5.96
N GLY A 271 -36.59 -1.08 -4.67
CA GLY A 271 -37.77 -1.49 -3.88
C GLY A 271 -37.38 -2.08 -2.52
N ILE A 272 -36.14 -2.53 -2.37
CA ILE A 272 -35.56 -3.02 -1.12
C ILE A 272 -35.26 -1.81 -0.21
N VAL A 273 -35.65 -1.86 1.06
CA VAL A 273 -35.35 -0.80 2.05
C VAL A 273 -33.89 -0.90 2.49
N ILE A 274 -33.03 -0.02 1.96
CA ILE A 274 -31.59 0.03 2.26
C ILE A 274 -31.24 0.94 3.44
N GLU A 275 -32.08 1.93 3.74
CA GLU A 275 -31.89 2.87 4.84
C GLU A 275 -33.20 3.03 5.62
N GLN A 276 -33.10 3.03 6.95
CA GLN A 276 -34.19 3.32 7.87
C GLN A 276 -33.58 3.90 9.16
N ILE A 277 -33.49 5.22 9.30
CA ILE A 277 -32.83 5.90 10.42
C ILE A 277 -33.87 6.70 11.23
N PRO A 278 -34.08 6.38 12.53
CA PRO A 278 -34.95 7.15 13.41
C PRO A 278 -34.28 8.46 13.87
N TYR A 279 -35.01 9.56 13.79
CA TYR A 279 -34.59 10.90 14.23
C TYR A 279 -35.52 11.42 15.33
N VAL A 280 -34.93 11.87 16.44
CA VAL A 280 -35.63 12.48 17.58
C VAL A 280 -35.02 13.86 17.84
N LYS A 281 -35.80 14.92 17.64
CA LYS A 281 -35.34 16.33 17.75
C LYS A 281 -34.02 16.60 16.99
N GLY A 282 -33.91 16.08 15.76
CA GLY A 282 -32.74 16.28 14.89
C GLY A 282 -31.60 15.26 15.05
N ILE A 283 -31.60 14.48 16.13
CA ILE A 283 -30.54 13.54 16.51
C ILE A 283 -30.94 12.12 16.12
N LYS A 284 -30.02 11.32 15.56
CA LYS A 284 -30.28 9.89 15.28
C LYS A 284 -30.33 9.11 16.59
N GLN A 285 -31.45 8.44 16.83
CA GLN A 285 -31.74 7.81 18.13
C GLN A 285 -32.62 6.56 17.97
N GLY A 286 -32.08 5.40 18.29
CA GLY A 286 -32.77 4.10 18.21
C GLY A 286 -32.23 3.16 17.12
N LEU A 287 -32.92 2.02 16.94
CA LEU A 287 -32.51 0.97 16.00
C LEU A 287 -32.68 1.43 14.54
N ALA A 288 -31.58 1.41 13.80
CA ALA A 288 -31.51 1.85 12.41
C ALA A 288 -31.10 0.72 11.46
N LYS A 289 -31.42 0.90 10.18
CA LYS A 289 -30.75 0.27 9.04
C LYS A 289 -29.97 1.33 8.29
N VAL A 290 -28.72 1.06 7.95
CA VAL A 290 -27.86 1.94 7.14
C VAL A 290 -27.23 1.18 5.98
N PRO A 291 -27.09 1.80 4.80
CA PRO A 291 -26.38 1.19 3.68
C PRO A 291 -24.89 1.06 4.01
N TYR A 292 -24.32 -0.13 3.81
CA TYR A 292 -22.91 -0.39 4.02
C TYR A 292 -22.12 -0.18 2.71
N PHE A 293 -21.14 0.71 2.76
CA PHE A 293 -20.15 0.91 1.70
C PHE A 293 -18.75 0.65 2.27
N ASP A 294 -17.88 -0.02 1.51
CA ASP A 294 -16.56 -0.44 1.99
C ASP A 294 -15.61 0.75 2.23
N GLU A 295 -14.93 0.76 3.38
CA GLU A 295 -13.99 1.83 3.78
C GLU A 295 -12.82 2.02 2.81
N ALA A 296 -12.32 0.96 2.17
CA ALA A 296 -11.27 1.11 1.16
C ALA A 296 -11.81 1.89 -0.05
N SER A 297 -13.04 1.61 -0.48
CA SER A 297 -13.74 2.38 -1.52
C SER A 297 -14.20 3.78 -1.09
N ILE A 298 -14.28 4.09 0.21
CA ILE A 298 -14.56 5.45 0.72
C ILE A 298 -13.31 6.34 0.63
N LYS A 299 -12.11 5.78 0.77
CA LYS A 299 -10.83 6.51 0.64
C LYS A 299 -10.44 6.78 -0.82
N ALA A 300 -11.08 6.13 -1.79
CA ALA A 300 -10.87 6.33 -3.22
C ALA A 300 -11.80 7.41 -3.79
N ASN A 301 -11.42 8.68 -3.61
CA ASN A 301 -12.09 9.93 -4.02
C ASN A 301 -13.13 9.82 -5.17
N PHE A 302 -14.39 9.57 -4.83
CA PHE A 302 -15.55 9.90 -5.66
C PHE A 302 -16.67 10.51 -4.80
N PRO A 303 -17.34 11.59 -5.23
CA PRO A 303 -18.52 12.12 -4.55
C PRO A 303 -19.72 11.19 -4.81
N ARG A 304 -19.80 10.12 -4.00
CA ARG A 304 -20.86 9.10 -4.08
C ARG A 304 -22.25 9.71 -4.00
N SER A 305 -23.09 9.40 -4.98
CA SER A 305 -24.50 9.80 -4.98
C SER A 305 -25.27 8.81 -4.12
N THR A 306 -25.43 9.14 -2.84
CA THR A 306 -26.13 8.30 -1.85
C THR A 306 -27.58 7.92 -2.24
N LEU A 307 -28.16 8.56 -3.27
CA LEU A 307 -29.47 8.23 -3.85
C LEU A 307 -29.43 7.15 -4.94
N ASN A 308 -28.29 7.00 -5.66
CA ASN A 308 -28.17 6.18 -6.87
C ASN A 308 -27.16 5.03 -6.74
N ASP A 309 -26.20 5.10 -5.82
CA ASP A 309 -25.15 4.08 -5.68
C ASP A 309 -25.67 2.82 -4.99
N GLU A 310 -25.41 1.64 -5.57
CA GLU A 310 -25.75 0.35 -4.97
C GLU A 310 -24.91 0.12 -3.69
N PRO A 311 -25.53 -0.16 -2.53
CA PRO A 311 -24.78 -0.46 -1.31
C PRO A 311 -24.27 -1.90 -1.33
N LEU A 312 -23.09 -2.13 -0.77
CA LEU A 312 -22.49 -3.47 -0.71
C LEU A 312 -23.23 -4.39 0.28
N GLY A 313 -24.07 -3.83 1.14
CA GLY A 313 -24.92 -4.52 2.10
C GLY A 313 -25.78 -3.57 2.92
N ILE A 314 -26.53 -4.11 3.88
CA ILE A 314 -27.27 -3.33 4.89
C ILE A 314 -26.76 -3.71 6.28
N GLU A 315 -26.37 -2.71 7.06
CA GLU A 315 -26.06 -2.82 8.48
C GLU A 315 -27.27 -2.42 9.32
N THR A 316 -27.68 -3.31 10.24
CA THR A 316 -28.65 -3.00 11.30
C THR A 316 -27.89 -2.72 12.59
N VAL A 317 -28.03 -1.51 13.13
CA VAL A 317 -27.28 -1.02 14.31
C VAL A 317 -28.10 0.03 15.06
N ASN A 318 -27.93 0.13 16.38
CA ASN A 318 -28.60 1.14 17.18
C ASN A 318 -27.78 2.44 17.28
N PHE A 319 -28.43 3.59 17.16
CA PHE A 319 -27.85 4.91 17.40
C PHE A 319 -28.22 5.45 18.78
N VAL A 320 -27.26 6.11 19.44
CA VAL A 320 -27.47 6.93 20.63
C VAL A 320 -26.70 8.23 20.44
N ASN A 321 -27.40 9.38 20.46
CA ASN A 321 -26.81 10.70 20.25
C ASN A 321 -25.92 10.76 18.99
N ASP A 322 -26.49 10.41 17.83
CA ASP A 322 -25.81 10.33 16.52
C ASP A 322 -24.67 9.31 16.37
N LEU A 323 -24.28 8.62 17.44
CA LEU A 323 -23.21 7.63 17.46
C LEU A 323 -23.77 6.19 17.44
N LYS A 324 -23.13 5.30 16.66
CA LYS A 324 -23.40 3.85 16.72
C LYS A 324 -23.08 3.31 18.11
N GLN A 325 -23.97 2.47 18.65
CA GLN A 325 -23.88 1.94 20.01
C GLN A 325 -24.51 0.54 20.10
N GLY A 326 -23.81 -0.40 20.75
CA GLY A 326 -24.27 -1.78 20.92
C GLY A 326 -24.02 -2.65 19.68
N LYS A 327 -24.80 -3.72 19.54
CA LYS A 327 -24.63 -4.72 18.48
C LYS A 327 -24.97 -4.15 17.09
N ALA A 328 -24.09 -4.38 16.13
CA ALA A 328 -24.31 -4.20 14.71
C ALA A 328 -24.34 -5.56 13.99
N VAL A 329 -25.17 -5.68 12.96
CA VAL A 329 -25.24 -6.86 12.08
C VAL A 329 -25.36 -6.40 10.64
N CYS A 330 -24.38 -6.72 9.79
CA CYS A 330 -24.39 -6.34 8.38
C CYS A 330 -24.50 -7.56 7.47
N ILE A 331 -25.45 -7.55 6.53
CA ILE A 331 -25.64 -8.58 5.51
C ILE A 331 -25.16 -8.01 4.17
N TYR A 332 -24.26 -8.72 3.48
CA TYR A 332 -23.73 -8.27 2.20
C TYR A 332 -24.62 -8.70 1.02
N PHE A 333 -24.74 -7.82 0.04
CA PHE A 333 -25.39 -8.08 -1.25
C PHE A 333 -24.36 -8.54 -2.29
N ASN A 334 -23.23 -7.83 -2.40
CA ASN A 334 -22.17 -8.14 -3.36
C ASN A 334 -21.37 -9.42 -3.03
N LYS A 335 -21.51 -9.94 -1.82
CA LYS A 335 -20.87 -11.17 -1.34
C LYS A 335 -21.96 -12.09 -0.78
N LYS A 336 -22.50 -12.97 -1.63
CA LYS A 336 -23.54 -13.92 -1.25
C LYS A 336 -23.14 -14.74 -0.01
N ASP A 337 -24.13 -15.06 0.82
CA ASP A 337 -24.00 -15.88 2.03
C ASP A 337 -22.93 -15.34 3.02
N THR A 338 -22.68 -14.02 3.00
CA THR A 338 -21.67 -13.33 3.82
C THR A 338 -22.33 -12.26 4.71
N MET A 339 -21.95 -12.22 5.99
CA MET A 339 -22.43 -11.21 6.95
C MET A 339 -21.39 -10.97 8.05
N TYR A 340 -21.42 -9.81 8.72
CA TYR A 340 -20.67 -9.60 9.97
C TYR A 340 -21.60 -9.33 11.16
N VAL A 341 -21.09 -9.64 12.36
CA VAL A 341 -21.62 -9.20 13.64
C VAL A 341 -20.50 -8.47 14.38
N GLY A 342 -20.74 -7.24 14.79
CA GLY A 342 -19.79 -6.42 15.55
C GLY A 342 -20.47 -5.70 16.72
N TYR A 343 -19.68 -5.06 17.57
CA TYR A 343 -20.17 -4.20 18.64
C TYR A 343 -19.54 -2.81 18.55
N TYR A 344 -20.35 -1.79 18.76
CA TYR A 344 -19.96 -0.38 18.73
C TYR A 344 -20.10 0.28 20.10
N LYS A 345 -19.20 1.21 20.39
CA LYS A 345 -19.24 2.10 21.54
C LYS A 345 -18.84 3.51 21.09
N SER A 346 -19.71 4.48 21.32
CA SER A 346 -19.48 5.89 20.94
C SER A 346 -19.03 6.04 19.47
N GLY A 347 -19.66 5.29 18.56
CA GLY A 347 -19.40 5.35 17.12
C GLY A 347 -18.26 4.47 16.60
N LYS A 348 -17.45 3.85 17.46
CA LYS A 348 -16.30 3.00 17.07
C LYS A 348 -16.49 1.54 17.43
N LEU A 349 -15.84 0.62 16.71
CA LEU A 349 -15.83 -0.81 17.07
C LEU A 349 -15.12 -1.02 18.42
N ASP A 350 -15.78 -1.73 19.34
CA ASP A 350 -15.32 -1.98 20.71
C ASP A 350 -15.98 -3.29 21.19
N SER A 351 -15.18 -4.25 21.68
CA SER A 351 -15.54 -5.68 21.85
C SER A 351 -15.50 -6.49 20.54
N THR A 352 -16.19 -7.64 20.47
CA THR A 352 -15.98 -8.67 19.44
C THR A 352 -16.47 -8.26 18.04
N TYR A 353 -15.78 -8.80 17.04
CA TYR A 353 -16.18 -8.74 15.63
C TYR A 353 -16.03 -10.13 15.00
N SER A 354 -17.08 -10.61 14.35
CA SER A 354 -17.10 -11.91 13.66
C SER A 354 -17.63 -11.76 12.24
N LEU A 355 -16.85 -12.19 11.26
CA LEU A 355 -17.26 -12.31 9.86
C LEU A 355 -17.69 -13.75 9.57
N TYR A 356 -18.81 -13.92 8.88
CA TYR A 356 -19.42 -15.20 8.52
C TYR A 356 -19.47 -15.33 6.99
N ARG A 357 -19.28 -16.55 6.48
CA ARG A 357 -19.41 -16.92 5.06
C ARG A 357 -20.00 -18.34 4.98
N GLN A 358 -20.91 -18.62 4.05
CA GLN A 358 -21.45 -19.97 3.77
C GLN A 358 -21.93 -20.74 5.03
N ASN A 359 -22.65 -20.08 5.94
CA ASN A 359 -23.17 -20.66 7.19
C ASN A 359 -22.08 -21.15 8.19
N GLY A 360 -20.87 -20.58 8.14
CA GLY A 360 -19.81 -20.74 9.13
C GLY A 360 -19.19 -19.39 9.53
N ILE A 361 -18.44 -19.35 10.64
CA ILE A 361 -17.60 -18.20 10.99
C ILE A 361 -16.34 -18.28 10.12
N LEU A 362 -16.11 -17.24 9.30
CA LEU A 362 -14.89 -17.12 8.51
C LEU A 362 -13.71 -16.65 9.38
N TYR A 363 -13.92 -15.60 10.19
CA TYR A 363 -13.02 -15.26 11.29
C TYR A 363 -13.71 -14.52 12.43
N SER A 364 -13.08 -14.53 13.61
CA SER A 364 -13.51 -13.80 14.81
C SER A 364 -12.31 -13.10 15.46
N THR A 365 -12.49 -11.86 15.93
CA THR A 365 -11.47 -11.01 16.58
C THR A 365 -12.09 -10.06 17.61
N THR A 366 -11.29 -9.20 18.24
CA THR A 366 -11.73 -8.14 19.17
C THR A 366 -11.17 -6.77 18.80
N PHE A 367 -11.98 -5.74 18.96
CA PHE A 367 -11.63 -4.33 18.79
C PHE A 367 -11.67 -3.58 20.12
N SER A 368 -10.89 -2.51 20.22
CA SER A 368 -10.96 -1.52 21.29
C SER A 368 -10.76 -0.12 20.71
N ASN A 369 -11.68 0.81 21.00
CA ASN A 369 -11.63 2.20 20.53
C ASN A 369 -11.45 2.34 18.99
N GLY A 370 -11.98 1.40 18.21
CA GLY A 370 -11.87 1.33 16.75
C GLY A 370 -10.62 0.65 16.20
N LEU A 371 -9.69 0.19 17.04
CA LEU A 371 -8.48 -0.53 16.63
C LEU A 371 -8.57 -2.01 17.01
N GLU A 372 -8.07 -2.90 16.15
CA GLU A 372 -8.05 -4.34 16.43
C GLU A 372 -7.03 -4.65 17.55
N ASN A 373 -7.47 -5.39 18.56
CA ASN A 373 -6.72 -5.63 19.79
C ASN A 373 -7.15 -6.96 20.41
N GLY A 374 -6.37 -8.02 20.17
CA GLY A 374 -6.66 -9.41 20.52
C GLY A 374 -6.34 -10.40 19.39
N THR A 375 -6.86 -11.62 19.49
CA THR A 375 -6.54 -12.70 18.54
C THR A 375 -7.62 -12.86 17.47
N ARG A 376 -7.24 -12.65 16.20
CA ARG A 376 -8.04 -12.98 15.02
C ARG A 376 -7.84 -14.44 14.66
N ILE A 377 -8.89 -15.25 14.77
CA ILE A 377 -8.88 -16.69 14.43
C ILE A 377 -9.73 -16.91 13.18
N TYR A 378 -9.11 -17.38 12.09
CA TYR A 378 -9.80 -17.77 10.87
C TYR A 378 -10.12 -19.26 10.86
N ARG A 379 -11.30 -19.61 10.36
CA ARG A 379 -11.79 -20.99 10.22
C ARG A 379 -12.31 -21.24 8.80
N ILE A 380 -12.22 -22.49 8.38
CA ILE A 380 -12.74 -22.93 7.08
C ILE A 380 -14.28 -22.96 7.18
N PRO A 381 -15.04 -22.22 6.33
CA PRO A 381 -16.48 -22.04 6.52
C PRO A 381 -17.32 -23.26 6.10
N SER A 382 -16.81 -24.13 5.24
CA SER A 382 -17.56 -25.17 4.53
C SER A 382 -16.66 -26.35 4.10
N GLY A 383 -17.26 -27.39 3.49
CA GLY A 383 -16.54 -28.58 3.02
C GLY A 383 -16.11 -29.55 4.15
N PRO A 384 -15.28 -30.57 3.83
CA PRO A 384 -14.87 -31.62 4.79
C PRO A 384 -14.09 -31.08 6.00
N LEU A 385 -13.53 -29.88 5.89
CA LEU A 385 -12.69 -29.24 6.90
C LEU A 385 -13.41 -28.12 7.67
N LYS A 386 -14.75 -28.02 7.56
CA LYS A 386 -15.55 -26.97 8.21
C LYS A 386 -15.18 -26.77 9.69
N ASP A 387 -15.18 -25.52 10.13
CA ASP A 387 -14.86 -25.02 11.48
C ASP A 387 -13.42 -25.27 11.94
N SER A 388 -12.58 -25.96 11.16
CA SER A 388 -11.14 -26.12 11.42
C SER A 388 -10.42 -24.78 11.31
N ILE A 389 -9.52 -24.50 12.25
CA ILE A 389 -8.68 -23.30 12.24
C ILE A 389 -7.60 -23.44 11.15
N HIS A 390 -7.50 -22.46 10.25
CA HIS A 390 -6.45 -22.41 9.23
C HIS A 390 -5.48 -21.23 9.42
N ARG A 391 -5.82 -20.21 10.22
CA ARG A 391 -4.92 -19.08 10.52
C ARG A 391 -5.24 -18.46 11.88
N ILE A 392 -4.20 -18.06 12.60
CA ILE A 392 -4.26 -17.31 13.84
C ILE A 392 -3.35 -16.09 13.69
N GLN A 393 -3.89 -14.89 13.92
CA GLN A 393 -3.14 -13.64 13.95
C GLN A 393 -3.39 -12.96 15.30
N ASN A 394 -2.35 -12.39 15.89
CA ASN A 394 -2.45 -11.62 17.13
C ASN A 394 -2.24 -10.14 16.81
N TYR A 395 -3.15 -9.30 17.31
CA TYR A 395 -3.21 -7.87 17.04
C TYR A 395 -3.15 -7.05 18.32
N LYS A 396 -2.50 -5.89 18.25
CA LYS A 396 -2.41 -4.90 19.31
C LYS A 396 -2.45 -3.51 18.69
N ASN A 397 -3.40 -2.68 19.09
CA ASN A 397 -3.61 -1.32 18.56
C ASN A 397 -3.64 -1.25 17.01
N GLY A 398 -4.24 -2.25 16.35
CA GLY A 398 -4.38 -2.34 14.90
C GLY A 398 -3.16 -2.91 14.14
N LYS A 399 -2.09 -3.31 14.83
CA LYS A 399 -0.87 -3.90 14.24
C LYS A 399 -0.69 -5.36 14.67
N LEU A 400 -0.01 -6.17 13.85
CA LEU A 400 0.37 -7.53 14.23
C LEU A 400 1.42 -7.52 15.35
N GLU A 401 1.19 -8.30 16.40
CA GLU A 401 2.04 -8.37 17.60
C GLU A 401 2.04 -9.81 18.14
N GLY A 402 3.22 -10.40 18.33
CA GLY A 402 3.36 -11.80 18.75
C GLY A 402 3.33 -12.77 17.56
N ILE A 403 2.97 -14.02 17.80
CA ILE A 403 3.06 -15.09 16.80
C ILE A 403 1.84 -15.07 15.87
N LEU A 404 2.09 -15.04 14.57
CA LEU A 404 1.14 -15.42 13.52
C LEU A 404 1.38 -16.91 13.20
N THR A 405 0.30 -17.71 13.24
CA THR A 405 0.34 -19.13 12.87
C THR A 405 -0.58 -19.38 11.68
N GLN A 406 -0.15 -20.20 10.73
CA GLN A 406 -0.96 -20.62 9.59
C GLN A 406 -0.86 -22.13 9.36
N TYR A 407 -1.99 -22.76 9.07
CA TYR A 407 -2.14 -24.19 8.83
C TYR A 407 -2.76 -24.38 7.44
N TYR A 408 -2.14 -25.19 6.59
CA TYR A 408 -2.73 -25.62 5.32
C TYR A 408 -2.99 -27.12 5.33
N ARG A 409 -4.09 -27.52 4.70
CA ARG A 409 -4.49 -28.91 4.52
C ARG A 409 -5.20 -29.00 3.15
N LYS A 410 -4.84 -29.96 2.31
CA LYS A 410 -5.37 -30.11 0.95
C LYS A 410 -5.72 -31.58 0.71
N GLU A 411 -6.87 -31.83 0.09
CA GLU A 411 -7.22 -33.15 -0.46
C GLU A 411 -6.61 -33.30 -1.87
N ALA A 412 -6.49 -34.54 -2.37
CA ALA A 412 -5.60 -34.91 -3.48
C ALA A 412 -6.11 -34.52 -4.89
N ASP A 413 -7.00 -33.53 -4.97
CA ASP A 413 -7.69 -33.06 -6.17
C ASP A 413 -8.18 -31.59 -6.03
N GLN A 414 -8.71 -31.22 -4.86
CA GLN A 414 -9.39 -29.94 -4.64
C GLN A 414 -8.50 -28.69 -4.65
N THR A 415 -8.96 -27.66 -5.36
CA THR A 415 -8.50 -26.27 -5.23
C THR A 415 -9.30 -25.56 -4.14
N ILE A 416 -8.68 -25.28 -2.99
CA ILE A 416 -9.25 -24.41 -1.96
C ILE A 416 -8.94 -22.96 -2.35
N GLU A 417 -9.96 -22.13 -2.59
CA GLU A 417 -9.80 -20.68 -2.74
C GLU A 417 -9.21 -20.07 -1.45
N ASP A 418 -8.37 -19.04 -1.58
CA ASP A 418 -7.93 -18.28 -0.41
C ASP A 418 -9.13 -17.60 0.26
N PRO A 419 -9.41 -17.86 1.55
CA PRO A 419 -10.48 -17.17 2.27
C PRO A 419 -10.22 -15.68 2.50
N ASP A 420 -8.98 -15.19 2.34
CA ASP A 420 -8.62 -13.77 2.50
C ASP A 420 -7.71 -13.26 1.36
N PRO A 421 -8.25 -13.10 0.13
CA PRO A 421 -7.46 -12.72 -1.05
C PRO A 421 -7.01 -11.24 -1.03
N HIS A 422 -7.35 -10.47 0.00
CA HIS A 422 -7.11 -9.03 0.08
C HIS A 422 -5.84 -8.65 0.86
N ILE A 423 -5.26 -9.53 1.68
CA ILE A 423 -3.95 -9.30 2.33
C ILE A 423 -2.82 -9.70 1.36
N ARG A 424 -2.79 -9.10 0.18
CA ARG A 424 -1.69 -9.20 -0.79
C ARG A 424 -0.80 -7.97 -0.67
N LEU A 425 0.44 -8.15 -0.23
CA LEU A 425 1.44 -7.09 -0.32
C LEU A 425 1.90 -6.97 -1.79
N PRO A 426 2.19 -5.75 -2.30
CA PRO A 426 2.70 -5.60 -3.65
C PRO A 426 4.06 -6.30 -3.81
N GLY A 427 4.06 -7.45 -4.50
CA GLY A 427 5.23 -8.29 -4.70
C GLY A 427 5.00 -9.79 -4.48
N ASP A 428 3.95 -10.18 -3.73
CA ASP A 428 3.60 -11.59 -3.54
C ASP A 428 3.03 -12.21 -4.82
N ILE A 429 3.89 -12.87 -5.61
CA ILE A 429 3.47 -13.71 -6.73
C ILE A 429 2.76 -14.94 -6.18
N SER A 430 1.55 -15.20 -6.69
CA SER A 430 0.73 -16.37 -6.35
C SER A 430 1.33 -17.67 -6.92
N ILE A 431 2.46 -18.13 -6.37
CA ILE A 431 2.96 -19.49 -6.53
C ILE A 431 2.46 -20.32 -5.34
N TYR A 432 1.20 -20.72 -5.38
CA TYR A 432 0.80 -21.92 -4.64
C TYR A 432 1.66 -23.07 -5.18
N PRO A 433 2.42 -23.81 -4.34
CA PRO A 433 3.15 -24.96 -4.82
C PRO A 433 2.19 -25.93 -5.50
N ILE A 434 2.58 -26.47 -6.65
CA ILE A 434 1.81 -27.51 -7.36
C ILE A 434 2.01 -28.81 -6.57
N PHE A 435 1.27 -28.92 -5.46
CA PHE A 435 1.41 -30.00 -4.49
C PHE A 435 1.07 -31.35 -5.12
N ILE A 436 2.04 -32.26 -5.03
CA ILE A 436 1.97 -33.64 -5.49
C ILE A 436 0.99 -34.43 -4.59
N PRO A 437 0.18 -35.36 -5.13
CA PRO A 437 -0.66 -36.23 -4.30
C PRO A 437 0.15 -37.01 -3.25
N GLY A 438 -0.30 -37.01 -2.00
CA GLY A 438 0.39 -37.64 -0.89
C GLY A 438 -0.47 -37.69 0.39
N PRO A 439 -0.01 -38.40 1.43
CA PRO A 439 -0.75 -38.55 2.69
C PRO A 439 -0.83 -37.24 3.48
N TRP A 440 -1.87 -37.13 4.29
CA TRP A 440 -2.22 -35.94 5.08
C TRP A 440 -1.10 -35.45 6.00
N LEU A 441 -0.52 -34.28 5.69
CA LEU A 441 0.34 -33.52 6.59
C LEU A 441 -0.10 -32.06 6.64
N PRO A 442 -0.20 -31.45 7.84
CA PRO A 442 -0.60 -30.05 7.98
C PRO A 442 0.62 -29.15 7.75
N ASN A 443 0.65 -28.35 6.69
CA ASN A 443 1.72 -27.38 6.50
C ASN A 443 1.59 -26.30 7.58
N TYR A 444 2.53 -26.28 8.53
CA TYR A 444 2.62 -25.33 9.62
C TYR A 444 3.54 -24.18 9.24
N TYR A 445 3.11 -22.95 9.49
CA TYR A 445 3.94 -21.74 9.39
C TYR A 445 3.76 -20.91 10.65
N SER A 446 4.86 -20.34 11.14
CA SER A 446 4.94 -19.52 12.35
C SER A 446 5.87 -18.34 12.12
N PHE A 447 5.40 -17.12 12.36
CA PHE A 447 6.19 -15.90 12.23
C PHE A 447 5.95 -15.00 13.44
N THR A 448 7.01 -14.55 14.11
CA THR A 448 6.90 -13.57 15.21
C THR A 448 6.91 -12.14 14.67
N TYR A 449 5.91 -11.36 15.05
CA TYR A 449 5.76 -9.94 14.75
C TYR A 449 5.94 -9.07 16.00
N ARG A 450 6.42 -7.84 15.80
CA ARG A 450 6.39 -6.76 16.78
C ARG A 450 6.06 -5.46 16.07
N ASP A 451 5.06 -4.73 16.57
CA ASP A 451 4.60 -3.46 15.97
C ASP A 451 4.30 -3.55 14.45
N GLY A 452 3.84 -4.70 13.98
CA GLY A 452 3.52 -4.98 12.55
C GLY A 452 4.68 -5.52 11.69
N ILE A 453 5.90 -5.55 12.21
CA ILE A 453 7.14 -5.93 11.50
C ILE A 453 7.61 -7.32 11.96
N LYS A 454 8.20 -8.17 11.09
CA LYS A 454 8.76 -9.47 11.51
C LYS A 454 9.97 -9.24 12.42
N ASN A 455 9.87 -9.71 13.66
CA ASN A 455 10.87 -9.50 14.70
C ASN A 455 10.76 -10.60 15.76
N GLY A 456 11.71 -11.55 15.75
CA GLY A 456 11.69 -12.77 16.55
C GLY A 456 11.82 -14.04 15.69
N PRO A 457 11.66 -15.24 16.29
CA PRO A 457 11.81 -16.50 15.58
C PRO A 457 10.71 -16.71 14.53
N TYR A 458 11.03 -17.52 13.52
CA TYR A 458 10.05 -18.07 12.59
C TYR A 458 10.38 -19.53 12.27
N SER A 459 9.36 -20.28 11.87
CA SER A 459 9.52 -21.63 11.33
C SER A 459 8.43 -21.99 10.34
N TYR A 460 8.72 -22.92 9.45
CA TYR A 460 7.73 -23.63 8.66
C TYR A 460 8.06 -25.12 8.62
N GLN A 461 7.03 -25.94 8.47
CA GLN A 461 7.14 -27.38 8.26
C GLN A 461 6.01 -27.81 7.33
N MET A 462 6.34 -28.41 6.19
CA MET A 462 5.36 -29.00 5.28
C MET A 462 5.19 -30.50 5.57
N ASP A 463 6.31 -31.19 5.79
CA ASP A 463 6.35 -32.62 6.10
C ASP A 463 7.54 -32.96 7.03
N SER A 464 7.89 -34.24 7.17
CA SER A 464 9.04 -34.66 8.01
C SER A 464 10.41 -34.31 7.42
N MET A 465 10.46 -33.93 6.15
CA MET A 465 11.67 -33.70 5.36
C MET A 465 11.73 -32.29 4.74
N ASN A 466 10.59 -31.62 4.51
CA ASN A 466 10.48 -30.20 4.14
C ASN A 466 10.20 -29.33 5.38
N TYR A 467 11.19 -28.58 5.85
CA TYR A 467 11.06 -27.60 6.95
C TYR A 467 12.08 -26.47 6.84
N GLY A 468 11.85 -25.37 7.55
CA GLY A 468 12.86 -24.33 7.77
C GLY A 468 12.61 -23.52 9.03
N ARG A 469 13.67 -22.98 9.61
CA ARG A 469 13.64 -22.16 10.83
C ARG A 469 14.77 -21.14 10.84
N GLY A 470 14.51 -20.02 11.52
CA GLY A 470 15.50 -18.96 11.74
C GLY A 470 14.92 -17.83 12.57
N THR A 471 15.57 -16.67 12.54
CA THR A 471 15.09 -15.45 13.22
C THR A 471 15.01 -14.29 12.24
N TYR A 472 13.98 -13.45 12.39
CA TYR A 472 13.89 -12.15 11.76
C TYR A 472 14.23 -11.04 12.76
N LEU A 473 14.95 -10.02 12.30
CA LEU A 473 15.13 -8.75 12.99
C LEU A 473 14.80 -7.63 12.01
N ASN A 474 13.69 -6.94 12.25
CA ASN A 474 13.18 -5.84 11.42
C ASN A 474 13.03 -6.24 9.93
N ASP A 475 12.23 -7.28 9.68
CA ASP A 475 11.98 -7.92 8.37
C ASP A 475 13.20 -8.53 7.65
N ARG A 476 14.40 -8.49 8.24
CA ARG A 476 15.63 -9.11 7.71
C ARG A 476 15.99 -10.38 8.46
N LEU A 477 16.53 -11.39 7.77
CA LEU A 477 17.04 -12.62 8.41
C LEU A 477 18.28 -12.31 9.26
N GLU A 478 18.34 -12.87 10.46
CA GLU A 478 19.38 -12.60 11.46
C GLU A 478 19.69 -13.88 12.26
N GLY A 479 20.97 -14.09 12.62
CA GLY A 479 21.39 -15.23 13.42
C GLY A 479 21.41 -16.55 12.63
N TYR A 480 21.16 -17.67 13.32
CA TYR A 480 21.20 -19.00 12.72
C TYR A 480 19.95 -19.28 11.88
N TYR A 481 20.17 -19.90 10.71
CA TYR A 481 19.16 -20.41 9.81
C TYR A 481 19.43 -21.88 9.50
N GLU A 482 18.36 -22.67 9.37
CA GLU A 482 18.41 -24.06 8.93
C GLU A 482 17.12 -24.39 8.17
N ALA A 483 17.26 -25.00 7.00
CA ALA A 483 16.16 -25.59 6.27
C ALA A 483 16.55 -26.90 5.62
N GLN A 484 15.58 -27.78 5.47
CA GLN A 484 15.65 -28.94 4.62
C GLN A 484 14.54 -28.84 3.59
N VAL A 485 14.91 -28.94 2.32
CA VAL A 485 14.01 -28.78 1.19
C VAL A 485 14.25 -29.88 0.17
N PHE A 486 13.19 -30.21 -0.55
CA PHE A 486 13.31 -30.94 -1.81
C PHE A 486 13.99 -30.01 -2.83
N SER A 487 15.18 -30.36 -3.31
CA SER A 487 15.91 -29.49 -4.25
C SER A 487 15.43 -29.72 -5.67
N ASP A 488 14.87 -28.67 -6.27
CA ASP A 488 14.77 -28.55 -7.72
C ASP A 488 16.16 -28.76 -8.33
N GLY A 489 16.29 -29.78 -9.18
CA GLY A 489 17.55 -30.08 -9.85
C GLY A 489 17.98 -28.91 -10.74
N GLN A 490 19.28 -28.64 -10.78
CA GLN A 490 19.88 -27.76 -11.79
C GLN A 490 19.39 -28.17 -13.20
N PRO A 491 19.17 -27.22 -14.13
CA PRO A 491 18.65 -27.55 -15.46
C PRO A 491 19.49 -28.65 -16.12
N GLY A 492 18.81 -29.69 -16.59
CA GLY A 492 19.43 -30.95 -17.01
C GLY A 492 20.47 -30.73 -18.10
N LYS A 493 21.64 -31.36 -17.95
CA LYS A 493 22.69 -31.33 -18.97
C LYS A 493 22.33 -32.35 -20.05
N ILE A 494 22.24 -31.92 -21.31
CA ILE A 494 22.12 -32.84 -22.44
C ILE A 494 23.49 -33.50 -22.63
N ILE A 495 23.48 -34.83 -22.75
CA ILE A 495 24.63 -35.66 -23.12
C ILE A 495 24.08 -36.69 -24.11
N ASP A 496 24.71 -36.81 -25.29
CA ASP A 496 24.34 -37.76 -26.35
C ASP A 496 22.84 -37.73 -26.71
N ASP A 497 22.31 -36.51 -26.90
CA ASP A 497 20.88 -36.17 -27.12
C ASP A 497 19.87 -36.66 -26.05
N VAL A 498 20.34 -37.24 -24.95
CA VAL A 498 19.52 -37.58 -23.79
C VAL A 498 19.48 -36.40 -22.81
N LEU A 499 18.28 -35.89 -22.55
CA LEU A 499 18.04 -34.96 -21.45
C LEU A 499 18.10 -35.69 -20.10
N MET A 500 19.26 -35.70 -19.46
CA MET A 500 19.37 -36.18 -18.08
C MET A 500 18.75 -35.16 -17.11
N ILE A 501 17.46 -35.37 -16.82
CA ILE A 501 16.78 -34.76 -15.68
C ILE A 501 17.45 -35.29 -14.41
N PRO A 502 18.03 -34.44 -13.53
CA PRO A 502 18.59 -34.91 -12.28
C PRO A 502 17.51 -35.58 -11.42
N GLU A 503 17.85 -36.70 -10.79
CA GLU A 503 16.99 -37.29 -9.76
C GLU A 503 16.68 -36.23 -8.69
N LYS A 504 15.42 -36.20 -8.26
CA LYS A 504 14.95 -35.24 -7.25
C LYS A 504 15.50 -35.64 -5.88
N LYS A 505 16.22 -34.75 -5.19
CA LYS A 505 16.96 -35.10 -3.95
C LYS A 505 16.65 -34.15 -2.79
N TRP A 506 16.87 -34.64 -1.58
CA TRP A 506 16.72 -33.90 -0.34
C TRP A 506 18.01 -33.17 0.03
N VAL A 507 17.90 -31.85 0.26
CA VAL A 507 19.03 -30.99 0.61
C VAL A 507 18.75 -30.26 1.91
N LYS A 508 19.64 -30.41 2.88
CA LYS A 508 19.61 -29.70 4.17
C LYS A 508 20.70 -28.64 4.21
N SER A 509 20.31 -27.37 4.16
CA SER A 509 21.21 -26.22 4.26
C SER A 509 21.05 -25.47 5.58
N SER A 510 22.15 -25.12 6.23
CA SER A 510 22.20 -24.34 7.46
C SER A 510 23.36 -23.37 7.46
N GLY A 511 23.27 -22.29 8.23
CA GLY A 511 24.34 -21.29 8.33
C GLY A 511 23.88 -20.04 9.07
N TYR A 512 24.58 -18.93 8.90
CA TYR A 512 24.26 -17.67 9.56
C TYR A 512 23.88 -16.56 8.57
N TYR A 513 22.92 -15.74 9.00
CA TYR A 513 22.59 -14.44 8.41
C TYR A 513 22.97 -13.31 9.36
N GLN A 514 23.32 -12.16 8.79
CA GLN A 514 23.41 -10.88 9.48
C GLN A 514 22.84 -9.80 8.55
N ASN A 515 21.86 -9.04 9.03
CA ASN A 515 21.16 -8.00 8.27
C ASN A 515 20.60 -8.50 6.92
N GLY A 516 20.15 -9.75 6.85
CA GLY A 516 19.64 -10.40 5.64
C GLY A 516 20.70 -10.95 4.68
N LEU A 517 22.00 -10.82 4.98
CA LEU A 517 23.11 -11.32 4.15
C LEU A 517 23.74 -12.57 4.79
N LYS A 518 24.10 -13.57 3.99
CA LYS A 518 24.89 -14.72 4.44
C LYS A 518 26.21 -14.26 5.03
N THR A 519 26.61 -14.88 6.13
CA THR A 519 27.86 -14.64 6.85
C THR A 519 28.34 -15.93 7.51
N LYS A 520 29.64 -16.01 7.83
CA LYS A 520 30.30 -17.17 8.44
C LYS A 520 30.13 -18.45 7.60
N GLU A 521 30.26 -19.60 8.26
CA GLU A 521 30.08 -20.91 7.66
C GLU A 521 28.60 -21.20 7.30
N TRP A 522 28.42 -21.87 6.18
CA TRP A 522 27.18 -22.43 5.65
C TRP A 522 27.41 -23.88 5.23
N THR A 523 26.66 -24.81 5.79
CA THR A 523 26.72 -26.24 5.45
C THR A 523 25.53 -26.61 4.57
N THR A 524 25.75 -27.41 3.53
CA THR A 524 24.72 -27.96 2.63
C THR A 524 24.92 -29.46 2.47
N ASN A 525 23.95 -30.24 2.93
CA ASN A 525 24.00 -31.70 3.00
C ASN A 525 23.01 -32.30 2.00
N HIS A 526 23.51 -33.02 0.98
CA HIS A 526 22.69 -33.81 0.07
C HIS A 526 22.46 -35.18 0.70
N VAL A 527 21.31 -35.34 1.35
CA VAL A 527 21.06 -36.39 2.36
C VAL A 527 21.23 -37.80 1.78
N LEU A 528 20.77 -38.02 0.54
CA LEU A 528 20.79 -39.32 -0.12
C LEU A 528 22.18 -39.70 -0.64
N ASP A 529 22.97 -38.73 -1.10
CA ASP A 529 24.27 -38.97 -1.75
C ASP A 529 25.44 -39.02 -0.74
N SER A 530 25.18 -38.73 0.53
CA SER A 530 26.21 -38.50 1.56
C SER A 530 27.24 -37.43 1.16
N ILE A 531 26.80 -36.40 0.43
CA ILE A 531 27.63 -35.26 0.04
C ILE A 531 27.38 -34.10 1.00
N VAL A 532 28.45 -33.56 1.57
CA VAL A 532 28.43 -32.35 2.41
C VAL A 532 29.28 -31.28 1.73
N ILE A 533 28.72 -30.08 1.56
CA ILE A 533 29.41 -28.89 1.06
C ILE A 533 29.38 -27.84 2.17
N THR A 534 30.54 -27.49 2.69
CA THR A 534 30.73 -26.37 3.63
C THR A 534 31.25 -25.17 2.85
N GLU A 535 30.64 -24.00 3.02
CA GLU A 535 30.98 -22.75 2.34
C GLU A 535 31.19 -21.63 3.38
N HIS A 536 32.18 -20.76 3.18
CA HIS A 536 32.36 -19.57 4.03
C HIS A 536 31.95 -18.29 3.29
N PHE A 537 31.16 -17.46 3.96
CA PHE A 537 30.59 -16.22 3.41
C PHE A 537 30.93 -14.98 4.24
N GLU A 538 31.16 -13.87 3.54
CA GLU A 538 31.15 -12.51 4.10
C GLU A 538 30.18 -11.64 3.29
N LYS A 539 29.11 -11.15 3.92
CA LYS A 539 28.13 -10.22 3.30
C LYS A 539 27.59 -10.73 1.93
N ASN A 540 27.11 -11.98 1.89
CA ASN A 540 26.72 -12.74 0.68
C ASN A 540 27.85 -13.17 -0.27
N GLN A 541 29.09 -12.68 -0.14
CA GLN A 541 30.21 -13.08 -0.99
C GLN A 541 30.93 -14.30 -0.44
N LYS A 542 31.43 -15.21 -1.30
CA LYS A 542 32.28 -16.33 -0.86
C LYS A 542 33.67 -15.82 -0.46
N HIS A 543 34.11 -16.19 0.74
CA HIS A 543 35.42 -15.81 1.28
C HIS A 543 35.90 -16.90 2.24
N GLY A 544 37.05 -17.50 1.95
CA GLY A 544 37.59 -18.68 2.63
C GLY A 544 37.41 -19.96 1.81
N SER A 545 37.66 -21.11 2.43
CA SER A 545 37.46 -22.41 1.79
C SER A 545 35.97 -22.72 1.56
N VAL A 546 35.69 -23.36 0.43
CA VAL A 546 34.49 -24.17 0.20
C VAL A 546 34.96 -25.62 0.13
N ILE A 547 34.56 -26.45 1.09
CA ILE A 547 34.99 -27.84 1.24
C ILE A 547 33.85 -28.77 0.86
N LYS A 548 34.12 -29.72 -0.03
CA LYS A 548 33.17 -30.76 -0.46
C LYS A 548 33.68 -32.15 -0.08
N THR A 549 32.82 -32.85 0.64
CA THR A 549 33.06 -34.13 1.28
C THR A 549 32.05 -35.15 0.76
N ILE A 550 32.49 -36.35 0.40
CA ILE A 550 31.64 -37.44 -0.09
C ILE A 550 31.85 -38.67 0.81
N LYS A 551 30.77 -39.19 1.40
CA LYS A 551 30.80 -40.33 2.36
C LYS A 551 31.80 -40.13 3.52
N GLY A 552 31.94 -38.89 3.99
CA GLY A 552 32.86 -38.50 5.07
C GLY A 552 34.29 -38.16 4.62
N PHE A 553 34.68 -38.44 3.38
CA PHE A 553 36.01 -38.12 2.86
C PHE A 553 36.01 -36.77 2.12
N LYS A 554 36.92 -35.87 2.47
CA LYS A 554 37.18 -34.63 1.72
C LYS A 554 37.60 -35.01 0.30
N THR A 555 36.90 -34.53 -0.72
CA THR A 555 37.19 -34.84 -2.14
C THR A 555 37.61 -33.62 -2.95
N GLU A 556 37.19 -32.43 -2.53
CA GLU A 556 37.37 -31.19 -3.28
C GLU A 556 37.36 -30.00 -2.29
N GLU A 557 38.24 -29.02 -2.51
CA GLU A 557 38.30 -27.75 -1.79
C GLU A 557 38.52 -26.61 -2.78
N ARG A 558 37.88 -25.46 -2.52
CA ARG A 558 37.97 -24.25 -3.32
C ARG A 558 38.20 -23.05 -2.42
N PHE A 559 39.36 -22.40 -2.48
CA PHE A 559 39.60 -21.18 -1.71
C PHE A 559 39.13 -19.95 -2.49
N TYR A 560 38.18 -19.21 -1.92
CA TYR A 560 37.63 -17.99 -2.49
C TYR A 560 38.09 -16.74 -1.75
N HIS A 561 38.29 -15.65 -2.48
CA HIS A 561 38.40 -14.30 -1.93
C HIS A 561 37.47 -13.37 -2.70
N GLN A 562 36.43 -12.84 -2.03
CA GLN A 562 35.40 -11.97 -2.62
C GLN A 562 34.85 -12.53 -3.95
N ASP A 563 34.23 -13.71 -3.86
CA ASP A 563 33.67 -14.51 -4.97
C ASP A 563 34.70 -14.97 -6.04
N THR A 564 35.98 -14.64 -5.87
CA THR A 564 37.05 -14.95 -6.82
C THR A 564 37.78 -16.22 -6.41
N LEU A 565 37.76 -17.25 -7.26
CA LEU A 565 38.35 -18.57 -6.98
C LEU A 565 39.89 -18.51 -7.14
N GLN A 566 40.61 -18.52 -6.02
CA GLN A 566 42.08 -18.42 -5.97
C GLN A 566 42.77 -19.79 -6.03
N GLN A 567 42.15 -20.83 -5.44
CA GLN A 567 42.70 -22.17 -5.40
C GLN A 567 41.60 -23.23 -5.55
N LEU A 568 41.86 -24.30 -6.28
CA LEU A 568 41.00 -25.49 -6.41
C LEU A 568 41.85 -26.74 -6.20
N THR A 569 41.50 -27.56 -5.22
CA THR A 569 42.25 -28.75 -4.82
C THR A 569 41.34 -29.97 -4.78
N PHE A 570 41.68 -31.03 -5.51
CA PHE A 570 41.04 -32.34 -5.44
C PHE A 570 41.85 -33.29 -4.56
N PHE A 571 41.15 -34.24 -3.94
CA PHE A 571 41.71 -35.22 -3.01
C PHE A 571 41.33 -36.64 -3.45
N GLY A 572 42.32 -37.47 -3.74
CA GLY A 572 42.17 -38.87 -4.13
C GLY A 572 42.13 -39.83 -2.94
N LYS A 573 41.84 -41.11 -3.21
CA LYS A 573 41.63 -42.14 -2.17
C LYS A 573 42.85 -42.40 -1.29
N ASN A 574 44.05 -42.18 -1.81
CA ASN A 574 45.32 -42.57 -1.18
C ASN A 574 46.16 -41.34 -0.75
N GLN A 575 45.52 -40.31 -0.18
CA GLN A 575 46.13 -38.98 0.10
C GLN A 575 46.72 -38.29 -1.15
N GLU A 576 46.31 -38.69 -2.36
CA GLU A 576 46.69 -37.99 -3.58
C GLU A 576 46.07 -36.58 -3.57
N ILE A 577 46.86 -35.56 -3.92
CA ILE A 577 46.42 -34.16 -3.97
C ILE A 577 46.66 -33.63 -5.38
N ASP A 578 45.64 -33.02 -5.97
CA ASP A 578 45.68 -32.43 -7.31
C ASP A 578 45.18 -30.99 -7.21
N SER A 579 46.11 -30.04 -7.11
CA SER A 579 45.87 -28.68 -6.63
C SER A 579 46.29 -27.63 -7.65
N TYR A 580 45.42 -26.66 -7.88
CA TYR A 580 45.63 -25.55 -8.81
C TYR A 580 45.48 -24.24 -8.05
N GLN A 581 46.47 -23.36 -8.13
CA GLN A 581 46.47 -22.03 -7.51
C GLN A 581 46.65 -20.98 -8.61
N LEU A 582 45.87 -19.90 -8.55
CA LEU A 582 45.89 -18.77 -9.47
C LEU A 582 46.47 -17.53 -8.77
N GLU A 583 47.40 -16.84 -9.40
CA GLU A 583 47.96 -15.56 -8.93
C GLU A 583 47.98 -14.53 -10.06
N PHE A 584 47.34 -13.38 -9.87
CA PHE A 584 47.27 -12.31 -10.87
C PHE A 584 48.49 -11.40 -10.81
N ILE A 585 49.15 -11.18 -11.96
CA ILE A 585 50.30 -10.29 -12.07
C ILE A 585 49.79 -8.84 -12.13
N LYS A 586 50.07 -8.07 -11.07
CA LYS A 586 49.60 -6.68 -10.89
C LYS A 586 49.88 -5.82 -12.13
N ASN A 587 48.86 -5.05 -12.53
CA ASN A 587 48.89 -4.11 -13.66
C ASN A 587 49.15 -4.77 -15.04
N THR A 588 48.76 -6.04 -15.21
CA THR A 588 48.81 -6.75 -16.50
C THR A 588 47.55 -7.61 -16.68
N HIS A 589 47.28 -8.07 -17.91
CA HIS A 589 46.29 -9.12 -18.19
C HIS A 589 46.87 -10.53 -18.00
N LEU A 590 47.97 -10.69 -17.26
CA LEU A 590 48.65 -11.97 -17.06
C LEU A 590 48.36 -12.57 -15.68
N ALA A 591 48.28 -13.89 -15.62
CA ALA A 591 48.22 -14.64 -14.38
C ALA A 591 49.14 -15.87 -14.42
N ILE A 592 49.60 -16.29 -13.25
CA ILE A 592 50.34 -17.53 -13.05
C ILE A 592 49.38 -18.57 -12.52
N ILE A 593 49.41 -19.77 -13.10
CA ILE A 593 48.74 -20.95 -12.54
C ILE A 593 49.78 -21.97 -12.11
N THR A 594 49.79 -22.26 -10.81
CA THR A 594 50.62 -23.28 -10.20
C THR A 594 49.79 -24.55 -10.00
N HIS A 595 50.10 -25.59 -10.76
CA HIS A 595 49.51 -26.93 -10.66
C HIS A 595 50.46 -27.85 -9.88
N LYS A 596 50.03 -28.30 -8.71
CA LYS A 596 50.74 -29.28 -7.87
C LYS A 596 49.98 -30.61 -7.87
N ILE A 597 50.64 -31.69 -8.30
CA ILE A 597 50.17 -33.07 -8.12
C ILE A 597 51.04 -33.73 -7.04
N GLN A 598 50.43 -34.44 -6.09
CA GLN A 598 51.13 -35.26 -5.10
C GLN A 598 50.52 -36.66 -5.10
N LYS A 599 51.37 -37.70 -5.19
CA LYS A 599 50.99 -39.11 -5.22
C LYS A 599 52.02 -39.92 -4.45
N GLN A 600 51.62 -40.52 -3.32
CA GLN A 600 52.53 -41.26 -2.44
C GLN A 600 53.80 -40.42 -2.16
N ASP A 601 54.98 -40.95 -2.46
CA ASP A 601 56.28 -40.30 -2.21
C ASP A 601 56.72 -39.33 -3.32
N SER A 602 55.87 -39.06 -4.32
CA SER A 602 56.18 -38.17 -5.46
C SER A 602 55.34 -36.90 -5.48
N SER A 603 55.96 -35.78 -5.83
CA SER A 603 55.32 -34.47 -6.01
C SER A 603 55.79 -33.77 -7.29
N PHE A 604 54.83 -33.38 -8.12
CA PHE A 604 55.02 -32.67 -9.38
C PHE A 604 54.47 -31.25 -9.22
N LEU A 605 55.18 -30.25 -9.76
CA LEU A 605 54.83 -28.84 -9.69
C LEU A 605 55.07 -28.19 -11.05
N PHE A 606 54.04 -27.57 -11.60
CA PHE A 606 54.09 -26.87 -12.88
C PHE A 606 53.58 -25.46 -12.71
N SER A 607 54.29 -24.47 -13.25
CA SER A 607 53.89 -23.06 -13.20
C SER A 607 53.74 -22.52 -14.61
N TYR A 608 52.50 -22.27 -15.01
CA TYR A 608 52.10 -21.80 -16.33
C TYR A 608 51.84 -20.30 -16.29
N LEU A 609 52.40 -19.55 -17.24
CA LEU A 609 52.01 -18.16 -17.48
C LEU A 609 50.86 -18.15 -18.50
N ILE A 610 49.75 -17.48 -18.15
CA ILE A 610 48.58 -17.34 -19.02
C ILE A 610 48.20 -15.87 -19.19
N GLU A 611 47.57 -15.58 -20.33
CA GLU A 611 46.86 -14.34 -20.59
C GLU A 611 45.37 -14.52 -20.25
N VAL A 612 44.76 -13.50 -19.66
CA VAL A 612 43.41 -13.51 -19.12
C VAL A 612 42.59 -12.40 -19.76
N ASP A 613 41.81 -12.76 -20.78
CA ASP A 613 40.84 -11.84 -21.40
C ASP A 613 39.84 -11.33 -20.34
N ASP A 614 39.52 -10.03 -20.40
CA ASP A 614 38.86 -9.26 -19.32
C ASP A 614 37.45 -9.73 -18.90
N TYR A 615 36.84 -10.74 -19.54
CA TYR A 615 35.43 -11.13 -19.34
C TYR A 615 35.15 -12.65 -19.24
N TYR A 616 35.74 -13.31 -18.24
CA TYR A 616 35.18 -14.54 -17.66
C TYR A 616 34.89 -14.38 -16.16
N ARG A 617 33.78 -14.97 -15.68
CA ARG A 617 33.30 -14.73 -14.31
C ARG A 617 34.29 -15.28 -13.26
N LYS A 618 34.41 -14.54 -12.16
CA LYS A 618 35.38 -14.70 -11.06
C LYS A 618 35.44 -16.09 -10.41
N ASP A 619 34.36 -16.86 -10.48
CA ASP A 619 34.26 -18.23 -9.93
C ASP A 619 34.59 -19.32 -10.96
N THR A 620 34.49 -18.99 -12.25
CA THR A 620 34.53 -19.96 -13.36
C THR A 620 35.86 -19.96 -14.10
N LEU A 621 36.67 -18.89 -14.03
CA LEU A 621 37.98 -18.82 -14.70
C LEU A 621 38.89 -20.01 -14.35
N LEU A 622 39.24 -20.19 -13.07
CA LEU A 622 40.12 -21.31 -12.65
C LEU A 622 39.45 -22.67 -12.90
N GLY A 623 38.12 -22.78 -12.72
CA GLY A 623 37.39 -24.02 -12.98
C GLY A 623 37.39 -24.43 -14.46
N ALA A 624 37.22 -23.47 -15.37
CA ALA A 624 37.28 -23.68 -16.81
C ALA A 624 38.70 -24.06 -17.23
N ILE A 625 39.72 -23.34 -16.76
CA ILE A 625 41.12 -23.65 -17.07
C ILE A 625 41.47 -25.05 -16.57
N VAL A 626 41.10 -25.42 -15.33
CA VAL A 626 41.30 -26.77 -14.82
C VAL A 626 40.59 -27.85 -15.67
N SER A 627 39.42 -27.56 -16.24
CA SER A 627 38.78 -28.48 -17.18
C SER A 627 39.57 -28.64 -18.48
N THR A 628 40.15 -27.56 -19.02
CA THR A 628 41.05 -27.60 -20.19
C THR A 628 42.35 -28.34 -19.90
N LEU A 629 42.97 -28.10 -18.72
CA LEU A 629 44.18 -28.78 -18.26
C LEU A 629 43.99 -30.30 -18.14
N LYS A 630 42.77 -30.74 -17.80
CA LYS A 630 42.43 -32.17 -17.66
C LYS A 630 41.98 -32.83 -18.97
N ASN A 631 41.27 -32.11 -19.83
CA ASN A 631 40.71 -32.68 -21.06
C ASN A 631 41.68 -32.66 -22.26
N ASN A 632 42.47 -31.60 -22.44
CA ASN A 632 43.20 -31.34 -23.69
C ASN A 632 44.73 -31.45 -23.52
N GLN A 633 45.22 -32.45 -22.77
CA GLN A 633 46.67 -32.64 -22.51
C GLN A 633 47.54 -32.65 -23.79
N SER A 634 47.00 -33.09 -24.92
CA SER A 634 47.66 -33.16 -26.23
C SER A 634 47.72 -31.85 -27.02
N GLU A 635 46.85 -30.87 -26.75
CA GLU A 635 46.92 -29.52 -27.33
C GLU A 635 47.72 -28.57 -26.42
N MET A 636 47.52 -28.71 -25.11
CA MET A 636 48.22 -27.97 -24.06
C MET A 636 49.74 -28.10 -24.20
N SER A 637 50.23 -29.29 -24.54
CA SER A 637 51.65 -29.59 -24.80
C SER A 637 52.26 -28.84 -25.99
N GLN A 638 51.49 -28.06 -26.76
CA GLN A 638 52.00 -27.15 -27.79
C GLN A 638 52.00 -25.67 -27.35
N LYS A 639 51.37 -25.36 -26.19
CA LYS A 639 51.21 -24.00 -25.66
C LYS A 639 51.88 -23.77 -24.30
N LEU A 640 52.47 -24.81 -23.69
CA LEU A 640 53.21 -24.66 -22.43
C LEU A 640 54.32 -23.61 -22.53
N ASN A 641 54.23 -22.59 -21.68
CA ASN A 641 55.24 -21.59 -21.42
C ASN A 641 55.38 -21.45 -19.89
N GLY A 642 56.57 -21.75 -19.35
CA GLY A 642 56.85 -21.62 -17.92
C GLY A 642 57.73 -22.73 -17.32
N LEU A 643 57.90 -22.68 -16.01
CA LEU A 643 58.73 -23.58 -15.22
C LEU A 643 58.01 -24.88 -14.88
N PHE A 644 58.76 -25.98 -14.84
CA PHE A 644 58.35 -27.22 -14.19
C PHE A 644 59.39 -27.65 -13.15
N HIS A 645 58.93 -28.37 -12.13
CA HIS A 645 59.73 -29.00 -11.11
C HIS A 645 59.06 -30.31 -10.69
N VAL A 646 59.80 -31.42 -10.70
CA VAL A 646 59.29 -32.76 -10.38
C VAL A 646 60.23 -33.43 -9.40
N LYS A 647 59.69 -33.92 -8.29
CA LYS A 647 60.43 -34.57 -7.22
C LYS A 647 59.82 -35.93 -6.88
N THR A 648 60.66 -36.94 -6.84
CA THR A 648 60.33 -38.34 -6.54
C THR A 648 61.27 -38.85 -5.44
N SER A 649 61.15 -40.12 -5.06
CA SER A 649 62.13 -40.79 -4.18
C SER A 649 63.52 -40.88 -4.82
N SER A 650 63.61 -40.99 -6.15
CA SER A 650 64.84 -41.29 -6.89
C SER A 650 65.47 -40.08 -7.60
N TYR A 651 64.71 -39.03 -7.88
CA TYR A 651 65.25 -37.79 -8.48
C TYR A 651 64.44 -36.53 -8.19
N GLU A 652 65.07 -35.37 -8.39
CA GLU A 652 64.48 -34.03 -8.37
C GLU A 652 64.93 -33.26 -9.62
N THR A 653 64.02 -33.01 -10.56
CA THR A 653 64.30 -32.34 -11.85
C THR A 653 63.53 -31.05 -12.00
N SER A 654 64.08 -30.08 -12.74
CA SER A 654 63.44 -28.80 -13.03
C SER A 654 63.96 -28.16 -14.31
N GLY A 655 63.14 -27.34 -14.94
CA GLY A 655 63.50 -26.65 -16.19
C GLY A 655 62.33 -25.84 -16.76
N ASN A 656 62.44 -25.45 -18.03
CA ASN A 656 61.42 -24.63 -18.69
C ASN A 656 60.84 -25.29 -19.94
N TYR A 657 59.55 -25.03 -20.17
CA TYR A 657 58.91 -25.17 -21.48
C TYR A 657 58.74 -23.80 -22.14
N ARG A 658 58.90 -23.78 -23.46
CA ARG A 658 58.60 -22.65 -24.33
C ARG A 658 57.89 -23.14 -25.58
N ASN A 659 56.72 -22.59 -25.88
CA ASN A 659 55.84 -23.02 -26.97
C ASN A 659 55.68 -24.55 -27.03
N GLY A 660 55.43 -25.17 -25.86
CA GLY A 660 55.23 -26.61 -25.73
C GLY A 660 56.48 -27.48 -25.61
N LYS A 661 57.68 -26.94 -25.82
CA LYS A 661 58.92 -27.72 -25.90
C LYS A 661 59.94 -27.31 -24.84
N LEU A 662 60.81 -28.23 -24.44
CA LEU A 662 61.93 -27.94 -23.53
C LEU A 662 62.86 -26.88 -24.15
N ASP A 663 63.20 -25.84 -23.38
CA ASP A 663 64.02 -24.70 -23.81
C ASP A 663 64.88 -24.21 -22.63
N GLY A 664 66.17 -23.99 -22.83
CA GLY A 664 67.12 -23.70 -21.75
C GLY A 664 67.67 -24.96 -21.05
N ILE A 665 68.19 -24.80 -19.84
CA ILE A 665 68.80 -25.90 -19.07
C ILE A 665 67.73 -26.64 -18.27
N ILE A 666 67.71 -27.96 -18.39
CA ILE A 666 66.97 -28.88 -17.54
C ILE A 666 67.96 -29.50 -16.55
N LEU A 667 67.81 -29.18 -15.27
CA LEU A 667 68.63 -29.66 -14.16
C LEU A 667 67.94 -30.84 -13.48
N THR A 668 68.58 -32.02 -13.48
CA THR A 668 68.09 -33.24 -12.82
C THR A 668 69.08 -33.69 -11.75
N LYS A 669 68.60 -33.80 -10.50
CA LYS A 669 69.33 -34.30 -9.35
C LYS A 669 68.94 -35.76 -9.11
N HIS A 670 69.78 -36.72 -9.50
CA HIS A 670 69.53 -38.17 -9.34
C HIS A 670 69.99 -38.64 -7.96
N PHE A 671 69.04 -38.89 -7.03
CA PHE A 671 69.34 -39.22 -5.64
C PHE A 671 70.04 -40.58 -5.48
N ASP A 672 69.61 -41.60 -6.23
CA ASP A 672 70.14 -42.97 -6.12
C ASP A 672 71.59 -43.11 -6.60
N SER A 673 72.10 -42.14 -7.38
CA SER A 673 73.45 -42.13 -7.94
C SER A 673 74.32 -40.95 -7.49
N SER A 674 73.77 -40.00 -6.73
CA SER A 674 74.42 -38.75 -6.30
C SER A 674 74.97 -37.87 -7.45
N ILE A 675 74.27 -37.82 -8.58
CA ILE A 675 74.70 -37.10 -9.80
C ILE A 675 73.70 -36.01 -10.21
N PHE A 676 74.20 -34.81 -10.49
CA PHE A 676 73.50 -33.79 -11.24
C PHE A 676 73.69 -34.00 -12.74
N GLU A 677 72.60 -34.23 -13.47
CA GLU A 677 72.53 -34.22 -14.94
C GLU A 677 71.92 -32.89 -15.41
N ASN A 678 72.68 -32.13 -16.19
CA ASN A 678 72.23 -30.90 -16.84
C ASN A 678 72.09 -31.16 -18.34
N ILE A 679 70.89 -31.00 -18.90
CA ILE A 679 70.63 -31.14 -20.34
C ILE A 679 70.18 -29.78 -20.87
N THR A 680 70.93 -29.21 -21.81
CA THR A 680 70.57 -27.96 -22.48
C THR A 680 69.72 -28.27 -23.70
N TYR A 681 68.53 -27.68 -23.76
CA TYR A 681 67.63 -27.74 -24.91
C TYR A 681 67.47 -26.38 -25.58
N ARG A 682 67.15 -26.39 -26.87
CA ARG A 682 66.64 -25.24 -27.63
C ARG A 682 65.50 -25.69 -28.52
N ASN A 683 64.30 -25.12 -28.35
CA ASN A 683 63.11 -25.45 -29.15
C ASN A 683 62.83 -26.98 -29.21
N GLY A 684 63.04 -27.68 -28.09
CA GLY A 684 62.88 -29.14 -27.96
C GLY A 684 64.04 -30.01 -28.45
N ILE A 685 65.10 -29.43 -29.02
CA ILE A 685 66.29 -30.15 -29.48
C ILE A 685 67.38 -30.07 -28.42
N ILE A 686 68.02 -31.20 -28.09
CA ILE A 686 69.15 -31.23 -27.14
C ILE A 686 70.39 -30.64 -27.81
N GLU A 687 70.97 -29.61 -27.19
CA GLU A 687 72.22 -28.97 -27.62
C GLU A 687 73.45 -29.45 -26.84
N GLY A 688 73.27 -29.98 -25.62
CA GLY A 688 74.38 -30.46 -24.80
C GLY A 688 73.96 -31.18 -23.52
N TYR A 689 74.92 -31.91 -22.94
CA TYR A 689 74.81 -32.60 -21.66
C TYR A 689 76.02 -32.22 -20.80
N SER A 690 75.83 -32.06 -19.49
CA SER A 690 76.89 -31.91 -18.49
C SER A 690 76.53 -32.67 -17.22
N TYR A 691 77.50 -33.33 -16.60
CA TYR A 691 77.30 -34.17 -15.42
C TYR A 691 78.28 -33.80 -14.31
N THR A 692 77.77 -33.56 -13.09
CA THR A 692 78.57 -33.24 -11.92
C THR A 692 78.14 -34.02 -10.68
N GLN A 693 79.02 -34.18 -9.70
CA GLN A 693 78.71 -34.84 -8.43
C GLN A 693 77.89 -33.92 -7.50
N PHE A 694 77.21 -34.52 -6.52
CA PHE A 694 76.40 -33.78 -5.54
C PHE A 694 77.21 -32.87 -4.60
N ASP A 695 78.32 -33.36 -4.07
CA ASP A 695 78.93 -32.80 -2.85
C ASP A 695 79.91 -31.64 -3.14
N ASP A 696 80.56 -31.66 -4.29
CA ASP A 696 81.61 -30.70 -4.72
C ASP A 696 81.30 -29.99 -6.06
N GLN A 697 80.32 -30.48 -6.82
CA GLN A 697 80.02 -30.11 -8.21
C GLN A 697 81.18 -30.36 -9.22
N GLU A 698 82.14 -31.23 -8.89
CA GLU A 698 83.19 -31.64 -9.84
C GLU A 698 82.62 -32.48 -11.01
N LEU A 699 83.35 -32.46 -12.13
CA LEU A 699 82.96 -33.11 -13.39
C LEU A 699 82.92 -34.64 -13.25
N TYR A 700 81.72 -35.22 -13.34
CA TYR A 700 81.52 -36.65 -13.11
C TYR A 700 82.23 -37.52 -14.16
N THR A 701 82.79 -38.64 -13.70
CA THR A 701 83.36 -39.70 -14.56
C THR A 701 82.97 -41.06 -14.00
N GLY A 702 82.28 -41.87 -14.79
CA GLY A 702 81.72 -43.14 -14.36
C GLY A 702 80.57 -43.61 -15.24
N ALA A 703 79.68 -44.44 -14.70
CA ALA A 703 78.44 -44.83 -15.33
C ALA A 703 77.33 -44.97 -14.30
N PHE A 704 76.10 -44.61 -14.68
CA PHE A 704 74.92 -44.66 -13.81
C PHE A 704 73.66 -44.93 -14.64
N ILE A 705 72.55 -45.27 -13.97
CA ILE A 705 71.24 -45.34 -14.60
C ILE A 705 70.50 -44.04 -14.31
N SER A 706 70.03 -43.34 -15.33
CA SER A 706 69.19 -42.15 -15.18
C SER A 706 67.83 -42.52 -14.62
N ALA A 707 67.47 -41.94 -13.48
CA ALA A 707 66.17 -42.19 -12.85
C ALA A 707 65.00 -41.49 -13.55
N THR A 708 65.27 -40.61 -14.53
CA THR A 708 64.24 -39.94 -15.35
C THR A 708 63.95 -40.67 -16.66
N SER A 709 64.95 -41.30 -17.30
CA SER A 709 64.80 -41.95 -18.62
C SER A 709 65.09 -43.45 -18.65
N GLY A 710 65.59 -44.05 -17.56
CA GLY A 710 66.02 -45.45 -17.51
C GLY A 710 67.30 -45.74 -18.31
N GLU A 711 67.90 -44.74 -18.95
CA GLU A 711 69.14 -44.87 -19.71
C GLU A 711 70.31 -45.25 -18.80
N HIS A 712 71.08 -46.28 -19.18
CA HIS A 712 72.42 -46.49 -18.62
C HIS A 712 73.40 -45.55 -19.32
N ILE A 713 73.78 -44.46 -18.65
CA ILE A 713 74.61 -43.37 -19.18
C ILE A 713 76.06 -43.60 -18.76
N SER A 714 76.97 -43.53 -19.71
CA SER A 714 78.42 -43.59 -19.49
C SER A 714 79.03 -42.21 -19.72
N VAL A 715 79.82 -41.72 -18.76
CA VAL A 715 80.30 -40.34 -18.67
C VAL A 715 81.80 -40.31 -18.40
N LYS A 716 82.51 -39.36 -19.04
CA LYS A 716 83.88 -39.02 -18.68
C LYS A 716 84.12 -37.52 -18.84
N ASP A 717 84.87 -36.95 -17.90
CA ASP A 717 85.21 -35.53 -17.83
C ASP A 717 83.95 -34.64 -17.88
N GLY A 718 82.86 -35.09 -17.22
CA GLY A 718 81.56 -34.42 -17.17
C GLY A 718 80.69 -34.55 -18.44
N LEU A 719 81.11 -35.29 -19.47
CA LEU A 719 80.41 -35.41 -20.76
C LEU A 719 80.07 -36.87 -21.09
N ARG A 720 78.96 -37.12 -21.82
CA ARG A 720 78.64 -38.49 -22.31
C ARG A 720 79.83 -39.06 -23.10
N HIS A 721 80.30 -40.25 -22.72
CA HIS A 721 81.51 -40.87 -23.26
C HIS A 721 81.42 -42.39 -23.13
N GLY A 722 81.63 -43.12 -24.23
CA GLY A 722 81.39 -44.57 -24.27
C GLY A 722 80.01 -44.88 -24.84
N TRP A 723 79.42 -46.02 -24.49
CA TRP A 723 78.05 -46.37 -24.89
C TRP A 723 77.07 -45.93 -23.80
N CYS A 724 76.09 -45.12 -24.18
CA CYS A 724 74.85 -44.98 -23.41
C CYS A 724 73.82 -45.95 -24.00
N VAL A 725 72.98 -46.57 -23.16
CA VAL A 725 72.08 -47.67 -23.56
C VAL A 725 70.67 -47.44 -23.00
N GLU A 726 69.68 -47.70 -23.83
CA GLU A 726 68.26 -47.41 -23.61
C GLU A 726 67.47 -48.74 -23.64
N TYR A 727 66.54 -48.90 -22.70
CA TYR A 727 65.85 -50.15 -22.44
C TYR A 727 64.32 -49.96 -22.42
N LEU A 728 63.59 -51.02 -22.77
CA LEU A 728 62.16 -51.15 -22.43
C LEU A 728 61.97 -51.48 -20.95
N ASP A 729 60.75 -51.31 -20.44
CA ASP A 729 60.34 -51.78 -19.10
C ASP A 729 60.57 -53.30 -18.90
N SER A 730 60.59 -54.07 -19.99
CA SER A 730 60.96 -55.50 -20.03
C SER A 730 62.46 -55.77 -19.79
N LYS A 731 63.29 -54.72 -19.69
CA LYS A 731 64.76 -54.74 -19.65
C LYS A 731 65.45 -55.23 -20.92
N GLU A 732 64.73 -55.31 -22.04
CA GLU A 732 65.35 -55.49 -23.35
C GLU A 732 65.95 -54.17 -23.85
N GLU A 733 67.19 -54.22 -24.34
CA GLU A 733 67.86 -53.10 -25.00
C GLU A 733 67.19 -52.78 -26.35
N ILE A 734 66.78 -51.53 -26.53
CA ILE A 734 66.18 -51.01 -27.79
C ILE A 734 67.15 -50.13 -28.59
N ARG A 735 68.04 -49.42 -27.90
CA ARG A 735 69.00 -48.50 -28.54
C ARG A 735 70.29 -48.41 -27.74
N ARG A 736 71.42 -48.32 -28.43
CA ARG A 736 72.69 -47.88 -27.86
C ARG A 736 73.32 -46.78 -28.70
N THR A 737 73.77 -45.73 -28.03
CA THR A 737 74.37 -44.55 -28.66
C THR A 737 75.78 -44.34 -28.13
N LYS A 738 76.78 -44.39 -29.01
CA LYS A 738 78.19 -44.19 -28.69
C LYS A 738 78.55 -42.71 -28.76
N TYR A 739 78.99 -42.15 -27.64
CA TYR A 739 79.51 -40.80 -27.51
C TYR A 739 81.03 -40.81 -27.30
N MET A 740 81.69 -39.72 -27.65
CA MET A 740 83.10 -39.47 -27.36
C MET A 740 83.29 -37.98 -27.07
N LYS A 741 83.59 -37.65 -25.81
CA LYS A 741 83.64 -36.27 -25.28
C LYS A 741 82.36 -35.47 -25.62
N GLY A 742 81.20 -36.01 -25.25
CA GLY A 742 79.88 -35.41 -25.50
C GLY A 742 79.36 -35.54 -26.94
N VAL A 743 80.25 -35.73 -27.94
CA VAL A 743 79.84 -35.81 -29.35
C VAL A 743 79.38 -37.22 -29.71
N LEU A 744 78.15 -37.34 -30.24
CA LEU A 744 77.61 -38.59 -30.80
C LEU A 744 78.47 -39.07 -31.98
N LYS A 745 78.78 -40.38 -32.01
CA LYS A 745 79.63 -41.01 -33.05
C LYS A 745 78.93 -42.15 -33.80
N LYS A 746 78.05 -42.91 -33.15
CA LYS A 746 77.25 -43.98 -33.78
C LYS A 746 76.04 -44.30 -32.92
N THR A 747 74.88 -44.44 -33.54
CA THR A 747 73.70 -45.07 -32.93
C THR A 747 73.54 -46.48 -33.49
N VAL A 748 73.02 -47.40 -32.67
CA VAL A 748 72.49 -48.71 -33.09
C VAL A 748 71.13 -48.85 -32.43
N GLU A 749 70.08 -48.88 -33.25
CA GLU A 749 68.73 -49.29 -32.87
C GLU A 749 68.59 -50.78 -33.20
N LYS A 750 67.72 -51.49 -32.48
CA LYS A 750 67.71 -52.96 -32.41
C LYS A 750 66.33 -53.56 -32.75
#